data_AF-A0A977L3M8-F1
#
_entry.id   AF-A0A977L3M8-F1
#
_cell.length_a   1.000
_cell.length_b   1.000
_cell.length_c   1.000
_cell.angle_alpha   90.00
_cell.angle_beta   90.00
_cell.angle_gamma   90.00
#
_symmetry.space_group_name_H-M   'P 1'
#
loop_
_entity.id
_entity.type
_entity.pdbx_description
1 polymer ?
#
loop_
_entity_poly.entity_id
_entity_poly.type
_entity_poly.pdbx_seq_one_letter_code
_entity_poly.pdbx_strand_id
1 'polypeptide(L)'
;MKLADILKDSNYKLSQFSEAEIEHLEEAIALKTVKGSEVPYTICLVRQKEIKLTPEEVIRQLYLRILTERLKYPVSRVQVEYTVTFGKEKKRADIAVMDKDRLDTPYIIVELKKPKLKDGKDQLKSYCNATGSPMGVWTNGEQVEHYQRKDPNFFEKIPAIPAANQTLADILQKKFTLDDLKALAQEGNQSTLKEIIDEMEDEVLANAGVDVFEEVFKLIFTKLFDEWSSGRKGQSGKRQLEFYNSGQTETELKEKIQNLFDAAKKKWRGVFKTDDKITLTGSHLMVCVSYLERYKLFNSNLDVVDEAFEYLINQSSKGEKGQYFTPRYVIDMCVKMLNPKEHESMIDTAAGSSGFPVHSMFHVWRQIYEDEGLEQSDMFTAEEKLPRCVDYVKEKVFAIDFDEKAVRVARTLNLIAGDGETNVLHLNTLDYKRWKERIEDTEWQKIYSTGLWRFLEFQAGKKDDYKNFLFDIMMANPPFAGDIKESVIVSSYDLVRDKVGKGNKGVGRDILFIERNLDFLKPGGRMAVVLPQGRFNNSSDKYIRDFIAERCRILAVVGLHGNTFKPHTGTKTSVLFLQKWNDAPTVGPLCPRKEDYNIFFATMQKSGKDNSGDKIYVKRSDGSGDFLLDEHGHRIVDHDLFNHDGLTQDGIAEAFMEFAKKEALSFFDLGSSVMPFDAVKYERLMGEFEAVEINYAQLERTLRIDSEFFTKKHIEVEKSINAKQSQPLTNFVNISDGNHLKISDNFSDTGIPYYRGQDIHTFFIERANPIYINKEAYEQPFMVRSHLQKGDILLSIIGTIGGVSMVATDQLATCNCKLAILRPKTPQTEYLATFLKSTFGQSQIERFTRGAIQMGLILDDMDQIMIPILSKKFQEIVKNIIHCSQDFLDSSDLAYQQAEDLLLSELCLKDWQPTEETVAVKSFAESFLSSGRLDAEYYQPKYDDLESKIKGYSGGFTLVRNVLISDIKNGTTPDDVIKEYIKNKPKFVRTEAFNQSFGINEESLYSIDNDVFNKYKSISVKKDDVIVSMTGTIGSVAVYSINSPAIINQNVVRLTCNKNIINPYVLALYIKAIGKKLLVKQQTGNVQPYVNIANFSNLIVPLLTTDSQNKLLSLLNNGSELQTKSSKFLKIAKTAVEKAIETDETTATDWINQQLQNLNIQL
;
A
#
# COMPACT_ATOMS: atom_id res chain seq x y z
N MET A 1 -30.11 -18.63 27.35
CA MET A 1 -29.54 -18.31 26.03
C MET A 1 -28.77 -17.01 26.20
N LYS A 2 -27.53 -16.89 25.70
CA LYS A 2 -26.78 -15.63 25.83
C LYS A 2 -27.21 -14.65 24.74
N LEU A 3 -27.27 -13.35 25.05
CA LEU A 3 -27.60 -12.33 24.04
C LEU A 3 -26.56 -12.28 22.92
N ALA A 4 -25.29 -12.58 23.23
CA ALA A 4 -24.22 -12.71 22.24
C ALA A 4 -24.56 -13.72 21.13
N ASP A 5 -25.26 -14.81 21.44
CA ASP A 5 -25.69 -15.82 20.46
C ASP A 5 -26.76 -15.28 19.51
N ILE A 6 -27.63 -14.38 19.99
CA ILE A 6 -28.65 -13.70 19.17
C ILE A 6 -28.02 -12.65 18.25
N LEU A 7 -26.91 -12.05 18.67
CA LEU A 7 -26.25 -10.94 17.96
C LEU A 7 -25.09 -11.36 17.04
N LYS A 8 -24.67 -12.64 17.07
CA LYS A 8 -23.47 -13.17 16.40
C LYS A 8 -23.33 -12.80 14.92
N ASP A 9 -24.44 -12.80 14.17
CA ASP A 9 -24.49 -12.48 12.74
C ASP A 9 -25.11 -11.08 12.47
N SER A 10 -25.06 -10.19 13.45
CA SER A 10 -25.66 -8.85 13.40
C SER A 10 -24.63 -7.73 13.59
N ASN A 11 -25.00 -6.53 13.14
CA ASN A 11 -24.20 -5.32 13.33
C ASN A 11 -24.52 -4.59 14.65
N TYR A 12 -25.24 -5.24 15.58
CA TYR A 12 -25.54 -4.70 16.91
C TYR A 12 -24.54 -5.29 17.91
N LYS A 13 -24.10 -4.48 18.88
CA LYS A 13 -23.20 -4.90 19.96
C LYS A 13 -23.84 -4.61 21.31
N LEU A 14 -23.24 -5.18 22.37
CA LEU A 14 -23.70 -5.01 23.75
C LEU A 14 -22.82 -4.05 24.56
N SER A 15 -21.79 -3.45 23.93
CA SER A 15 -20.76 -2.65 24.63
C SER A 15 -21.30 -1.44 25.37
N GLN A 16 -22.48 -0.91 24.99
CA GLN A 16 -23.12 0.20 25.69
C GLN A 16 -23.76 -0.20 27.05
N PHE A 17 -24.02 -1.49 27.28
CA PHE A 17 -24.83 -1.95 28.41
C PHE A 17 -23.96 -2.57 29.50
N SER A 18 -24.37 -2.36 30.76
CA SER A 18 -23.69 -3.01 31.90
C SER A 18 -23.99 -4.50 31.96
N GLU A 19 -23.08 -5.29 32.54
CA GLU A 19 -23.27 -6.74 32.71
C GLU A 19 -24.59 -7.07 33.42
N ALA A 20 -24.96 -6.30 34.45
CA ALA A 20 -26.23 -6.48 35.15
C ALA A 20 -27.47 -6.29 34.26
N GLU A 21 -27.44 -5.36 33.30
CA GLU A 21 -28.55 -5.14 32.36
C GLU A 21 -28.66 -6.27 31.34
N ILE A 22 -27.51 -6.78 30.88
CA ILE A 22 -27.40 -7.91 29.96
C ILE A 22 -27.94 -9.17 30.66
N GLU A 23 -27.42 -9.49 31.83
CA GLU A 23 -27.81 -10.68 32.62
C GLU A 23 -29.29 -10.68 32.92
N HIS A 24 -29.86 -9.54 33.32
CA HIS A 24 -31.28 -9.45 33.63
C HIS A 24 -32.15 -9.74 32.40
N LEU A 25 -31.78 -9.24 31.21
CA LEU A 25 -32.53 -9.58 29.99
C LEU A 25 -32.33 -11.05 29.59
N GLU A 26 -31.12 -11.61 29.79
CA GLU A 26 -30.82 -13.03 29.55
C GLU A 26 -31.65 -13.98 30.43
N GLU A 27 -31.82 -13.64 31.70
CA GLU A 27 -32.66 -14.39 32.65
C GLU A 27 -34.14 -14.33 32.28
N ALA A 28 -34.58 -13.26 31.61
CA ALA A 28 -35.96 -13.07 31.17
C ALA A 28 -36.27 -13.70 29.79
N ILE A 29 -35.35 -14.48 29.21
CA ILE A 29 -35.55 -15.14 27.90
C ILE A 29 -36.28 -16.48 28.08
N ALA A 30 -37.41 -16.62 27.40
CA ALA A 30 -38.11 -17.89 27.24
C ALA A 30 -37.98 -18.38 25.78
N LEU A 31 -37.55 -19.62 25.58
CA LEU A 31 -37.51 -20.25 24.26
C LEU A 31 -38.88 -20.82 23.91
N LYS A 32 -39.36 -20.53 22.70
CA LYS A 32 -40.60 -21.08 22.16
C LYS A 32 -40.37 -21.76 20.83
N THR A 33 -40.94 -22.94 20.65
CA THR A 33 -40.87 -23.68 19.39
C THR A 33 -41.87 -23.09 18.40
N VAL A 34 -41.37 -22.46 17.34
CA VAL A 34 -42.18 -21.91 16.24
C VAL A 34 -41.72 -22.56 14.94
N LYS A 35 -42.61 -23.33 14.28
CA LYS A 35 -42.33 -24.03 13.00
C LYS A 35 -41.09 -24.92 13.04
N GLY A 36 -40.85 -25.61 14.16
CA GLY A 36 -39.73 -26.56 14.32
C GLY A 36 -38.38 -25.93 14.68
N SER A 37 -38.32 -24.61 14.91
CA SER A 37 -37.13 -23.91 15.40
C SER A 37 -37.40 -23.29 16.76
N GLU A 38 -36.42 -23.34 17.66
CA GLU A 38 -36.47 -22.61 18.94
C GLU A 38 -36.20 -21.13 18.69
N VAL A 39 -37.13 -20.28 19.14
CA VAL A 39 -37.05 -18.83 18.96
C VAL A 39 -37.11 -18.16 20.33
N PRO A 40 -36.21 -17.21 20.64
CA PRO A 40 -36.21 -16.51 21.92
C PRO A 40 -37.31 -15.45 21.99
N TYR A 41 -38.02 -15.42 23.11
CA TYR A 41 -39.04 -14.43 23.46
C TYR A 41 -38.74 -13.82 24.83
N THR A 42 -39.21 -12.60 25.05
CA THR A 42 -39.25 -11.96 26.38
C THR A 42 -40.55 -11.18 26.56
N ILE A 43 -40.83 -10.74 27.79
CA ILE A 43 -41.95 -9.83 28.06
C ILE A 43 -41.46 -8.40 27.88
N CYS A 44 -42.08 -7.66 26.95
CA CYS A 44 -41.73 -6.27 26.69
C CYS A 44 -41.96 -5.41 27.94
N LEU A 45 -40.92 -4.68 28.37
CA LEU A 45 -40.96 -3.83 29.57
C LEU A 45 -42.10 -2.79 29.53
N VAL A 46 -42.38 -2.26 28.33
CA VAL A 46 -43.42 -1.23 28.14
C VAL A 46 -44.76 -1.83 27.73
N ARG A 47 -44.79 -2.77 26.77
CA ARG A 47 -46.05 -3.32 26.24
C ARG A 47 -46.71 -4.35 27.15
N GLN A 48 -45.97 -4.92 28.12
CA GLN A 48 -46.43 -5.99 29.01
C GLN A 48 -47.00 -7.20 28.24
N LYS A 49 -46.35 -7.52 27.11
CA LYS A 49 -46.72 -8.62 26.21
C LYS A 49 -45.47 -9.38 25.79
N GLU A 50 -45.63 -10.67 25.51
CA GLU A 50 -44.55 -11.47 24.95
C GLU A 50 -44.20 -11.02 23.53
N ILE A 51 -42.91 -10.83 23.28
CA ILE A 51 -42.34 -10.36 22.02
C ILE A 51 -41.12 -11.21 21.66
N LYS A 52 -40.95 -11.42 20.35
CA LYS A 52 -39.80 -12.14 19.81
C LYS A 52 -38.54 -11.28 19.92
N LEU A 53 -37.47 -11.83 20.47
CA LEU A 53 -36.16 -11.17 20.53
C LEU A 53 -35.43 -11.29 19.18
N THR A 54 -35.60 -10.29 18.31
CA THR A 54 -34.69 -10.05 17.18
C THR A 54 -33.45 -9.28 17.65
N PRO A 55 -32.35 -9.24 16.89
CA PRO A 55 -31.16 -8.45 17.27
C PRO A 55 -31.48 -7.00 17.62
N GLU A 56 -32.37 -6.36 16.87
CA GLU A 56 -32.84 -5.00 17.12
C GLU A 56 -33.74 -4.91 18.37
N GLU A 57 -34.60 -5.90 18.60
CA GLU A 57 -35.45 -5.95 19.79
C GLU A 57 -34.62 -6.17 21.06
N VAL A 58 -33.50 -6.90 20.98
CA VAL A 58 -32.54 -7.03 22.10
C VAL A 58 -32.04 -5.65 22.52
N ILE A 59 -31.55 -4.86 21.56
CA ILE A 59 -31.08 -3.49 21.84
C ILE A 59 -32.24 -2.60 22.32
N ARG A 60 -33.44 -2.75 21.75
CA ARG A 60 -34.65 -2.01 22.19
C ARG A 60 -34.98 -2.29 23.65
N GLN A 61 -35.01 -3.57 24.07
CA GLN A 61 -35.34 -3.94 25.44
C GLN A 61 -34.28 -3.47 26.44
N LEU A 62 -32.99 -3.55 26.08
CA LEU A 62 -31.91 -3.02 26.91
C LEU A 62 -31.98 -1.48 27.02
N TYR A 63 -32.25 -0.78 25.93
CA TYR A 63 -32.36 0.68 25.95
C TYR A 63 -33.60 1.17 26.71
N LEU A 64 -34.71 0.42 26.67
CA LEU A 64 -35.87 0.69 27.53
C LEU A 64 -35.49 0.66 29.02
N ARG A 65 -34.61 -0.25 29.43
CA ARG A 65 -34.09 -0.29 30.82
C ARG A 65 -33.22 0.91 31.14
N ILE A 66 -32.38 1.36 30.21
CA ILE A 66 -31.64 2.63 30.40
C ILE A 66 -32.63 3.77 30.68
N LEU A 67 -33.70 3.88 29.89
CA LEU A 67 -34.71 4.93 30.08
C LEU A 67 -35.44 4.81 31.42
N THR A 68 -35.88 3.61 31.81
CA THR A 68 -36.74 3.42 33.00
C THR A 68 -35.96 3.25 34.30
N GLU A 69 -34.81 2.58 34.26
CA GLU A 69 -34.03 2.20 35.45
C GLU A 69 -32.86 3.15 35.69
N ARG A 70 -32.09 3.55 34.67
CA ARG A 70 -31.00 4.53 34.84
C ARG A 70 -31.53 5.96 34.87
N LEU A 71 -32.30 6.34 33.84
CA LEU A 71 -32.82 7.69 33.65
C LEU A 71 -34.17 7.93 34.35
N LYS A 72 -34.73 6.89 35.00
CA LYS A 72 -35.93 6.96 35.85
C LYS A 72 -37.19 7.49 35.17
N TYR A 73 -37.30 7.36 33.83
CA TYR A 73 -38.54 7.68 33.13
C TYR A 73 -39.64 6.66 33.48
N PRO A 74 -40.81 7.09 33.96
CA PRO A 74 -41.92 6.18 34.19
C PRO A 74 -42.32 5.46 32.90
N VAL A 75 -42.60 4.15 32.98
CA VAL A 75 -43.07 3.35 31.83
C VAL A 75 -44.29 3.98 31.16
N SER A 76 -45.17 4.64 31.93
CA SER A 76 -46.34 5.37 31.42
C SER A 76 -46.00 6.53 30.47
N ARG A 77 -44.75 7.03 30.49
CA ARG A 77 -44.25 8.06 29.59
C ARG A 77 -43.46 7.50 28.41
N VAL A 78 -43.25 6.20 28.32
CA VAL A 78 -42.45 5.59 27.24
C VAL A 78 -43.39 4.85 26.29
N GLN A 79 -43.26 5.09 25.00
CA GLN A 79 -43.98 4.38 23.93
C GLN A 79 -42.98 3.73 22.99
N VAL A 80 -43.34 2.58 22.44
CA VAL A 80 -42.53 1.80 21.50
C VAL A 80 -43.26 1.66 20.18
N GLU A 81 -42.54 1.79 19.05
CA GLU A 81 -43.12 1.93 17.71
C GLU A 81 -44.08 3.13 17.58
N TYR A 82 -43.66 4.29 18.07
CA TYR A 82 -44.44 5.53 18.04
C TYR A 82 -44.67 5.99 16.60
N THR A 83 -45.93 6.26 16.23
CA THR A 83 -46.28 6.62 14.85
C THR A 83 -46.00 8.10 14.58
N VAL A 84 -45.14 8.38 13.60
CA VAL A 84 -44.80 9.73 13.11
C VAL A 84 -45.48 9.97 11.77
N THR A 85 -46.20 11.08 11.63
CA THR A 85 -46.97 11.41 10.41
C THR A 85 -46.24 12.43 9.54
N PHE A 86 -46.02 12.10 8.27
CA PHE A 86 -45.40 12.92 7.23
C PHE A 86 -46.43 13.21 6.13
N GLY A 87 -47.29 14.21 6.34
CA GLY A 87 -48.41 14.46 5.43
C GLY A 87 -49.35 13.26 5.34
N LYS A 88 -49.37 12.55 4.20
CA LYS A 88 -50.16 11.31 4.00
C LYS A 88 -49.43 10.03 4.41
N GLU A 89 -48.11 10.06 4.56
CA GLU A 89 -47.32 8.89 4.95
C GLU A 89 -47.23 8.77 6.48
N LYS A 90 -47.24 7.54 6.99
CA LYS A 90 -47.05 7.23 8.41
C LYS A 90 -45.83 6.33 8.58
N LYS A 91 -44.84 6.78 9.34
CA LYS A 91 -43.63 6.03 9.72
C LYS A 91 -43.67 5.73 11.23
N ARG A 92 -42.74 4.91 11.72
CA ARG A 92 -42.65 4.56 13.15
C ARG A 92 -41.24 4.82 13.66
N ALA A 93 -41.14 5.52 14.78
CA ALA A 93 -39.93 5.65 15.58
C ALA A 93 -39.86 4.51 16.61
N ASP A 94 -38.66 4.02 16.91
CA ASP A 94 -38.51 2.83 17.76
C ASP A 94 -38.99 3.05 19.19
N ILE A 95 -38.59 4.17 19.80
CA ILE A 95 -39.02 4.57 21.15
C ILE A 95 -39.33 6.07 21.13
N ALA A 96 -40.40 6.47 21.81
CA ALA A 96 -40.70 7.87 22.12
C ALA A 96 -40.93 8.03 23.62
N VAL A 97 -40.26 9.01 24.23
CA VAL A 97 -40.54 9.42 25.61
C VAL A 97 -41.41 10.67 25.54
N MET A 98 -42.57 10.64 26.19
CA MET A 98 -43.56 11.71 26.16
C MET A 98 -43.23 12.81 27.18
N ASP A 99 -43.64 14.04 26.87
CA ASP A 99 -43.50 15.18 27.76
C ASP A 99 -44.25 14.95 29.09
N LYS A 100 -43.72 15.50 30.19
CA LYS A 100 -44.28 15.26 31.53
C LYS A 100 -45.65 15.90 31.72
N ASP A 101 -45.90 17.03 31.06
CA ASP A 101 -47.13 17.82 31.17
C ASP A 101 -48.06 17.54 29.97
N ARG A 102 -47.50 17.14 28.82
CA ARG A 102 -48.22 16.78 27.59
C ARG A 102 -47.87 15.37 27.12
N LEU A 103 -48.60 14.37 27.65
CA LEU A 103 -48.35 12.95 27.37
C LEU A 103 -48.63 12.52 25.91
N ASP A 104 -49.16 13.40 25.07
CA ASP A 104 -49.36 13.20 23.63
C ASP A 104 -48.23 13.79 22.76
N THR A 105 -47.35 14.58 23.36
CA THR A 105 -46.23 15.28 22.70
C THR A 105 -44.90 14.56 22.98
N PRO A 106 -44.15 14.12 21.96
CA PRO A 106 -42.85 13.49 22.15
C PRO A 106 -41.79 14.46 22.68
N TYR A 107 -41.20 14.15 23.83
CA TYR A 107 -40.10 14.88 24.44
C TYR A 107 -38.73 14.37 23.98
N ILE A 108 -38.58 13.06 23.77
CA ILE A 108 -37.37 12.43 23.21
C ILE A 108 -37.81 11.40 22.18
N ILE A 109 -37.18 11.39 21.00
CA ILE A 109 -37.29 10.32 20.01
C ILE A 109 -36.01 9.49 20.02
N VAL A 110 -36.11 8.17 20.08
CA VAL A 110 -34.96 7.25 19.98
C VAL A 110 -35.12 6.37 18.74
N GLU A 111 -34.07 6.29 17.92
CA GLU A 111 -33.99 5.44 16.73
C GLU A 111 -32.88 4.39 16.89
N LEU A 112 -33.19 3.13 16.59
CA LEU A 112 -32.32 1.96 16.68
C LEU A 112 -32.00 1.45 15.26
N LYS A 113 -30.74 1.47 14.80
CA LYS A 113 -30.41 1.19 13.38
C LYS A 113 -29.19 0.30 13.12
N LYS A 114 -29.21 -0.38 11.97
CA LYS A 114 -28.08 -1.06 11.28
C LYS A 114 -27.20 -0.06 10.50
N PRO A 115 -25.94 -0.38 10.13
CA PRO A 115 -24.83 0.57 10.21
C PRO A 115 -24.79 1.55 9.02
N LYS A 116 -24.85 2.84 9.39
CA LYS A 116 -24.21 4.03 8.80
C LYS A 116 -24.77 5.20 9.60
N LEU A 117 -23.95 5.80 10.47
CA LEU A 117 -24.35 6.90 11.37
C LEU A 117 -25.09 8.00 10.60
N LYS A 118 -24.62 8.33 9.39
CA LYS A 118 -25.16 9.34 8.50
C LYS A 118 -26.64 9.10 8.12
N ASP A 119 -26.96 7.90 7.63
CA ASP A 119 -28.33 7.57 7.17
C ASP A 119 -29.35 7.50 8.33
N GLY A 120 -28.90 7.04 9.51
CA GLY A 120 -29.73 6.99 10.72
C GLY A 120 -29.95 8.37 11.35
N LYS A 121 -28.93 9.23 11.35
CA LYS A 121 -28.98 10.62 11.84
C LYS A 121 -30.02 11.43 11.06
N ASP A 122 -30.03 11.34 9.73
CA ASP A 122 -30.99 12.10 8.90
C ASP A 122 -32.44 11.68 9.12
N GLN A 123 -32.68 10.37 9.34
CA GLN A 123 -33.99 9.86 9.68
C GLN A 123 -34.45 10.33 11.07
N LEU A 124 -33.58 10.27 12.08
CA LEU A 124 -33.87 10.77 13.42
C LEU A 124 -34.20 12.27 13.39
N LYS A 125 -33.41 13.08 12.67
CA LYS A 125 -33.67 14.51 12.45
C LYS A 125 -35.05 14.73 11.82
N SER A 126 -35.38 13.95 10.79
CA SER A 126 -36.69 13.98 10.13
C SER A 126 -37.85 13.68 11.11
N TYR A 127 -37.67 12.71 12.01
CA TYR A 127 -38.67 12.34 13.02
C TYR A 127 -38.87 13.42 14.08
N CYS A 128 -37.78 13.96 14.63
CA CYS A 128 -37.84 15.09 15.56
C CYS A 128 -38.49 16.32 14.91
N ASN A 129 -38.25 16.54 13.60
CA ASN A 129 -38.86 17.62 12.85
C ASN A 129 -40.37 17.48 12.69
N ALA A 130 -40.85 16.29 12.31
CA ALA A 130 -42.27 16.04 12.12
C ALA A 130 -43.06 16.01 13.43
N THR A 131 -42.44 15.58 14.53
CA THR A 131 -43.09 15.49 15.85
C THR A 131 -42.95 16.76 16.69
N GLY A 132 -42.03 17.64 16.33
CA GLY A 132 -41.66 18.79 17.15
C GLY A 132 -40.80 18.43 18.36
N SER A 133 -40.30 17.20 18.44
CA SER A 133 -39.53 16.73 19.61
C SER A 133 -38.24 17.53 19.79
N PRO A 134 -37.97 18.03 21.01
CA PRO A 134 -36.79 18.84 21.28
C PRO A 134 -35.50 18.01 21.33
N MET A 135 -35.58 16.68 21.46
CA MET A 135 -34.40 15.82 21.58
C MET A 135 -34.52 14.55 20.75
N GLY A 136 -33.39 14.13 20.19
CA GLY A 136 -33.25 12.89 19.43
C GLY A 136 -32.09 12.06 19.96
N VAL A 137 -32.25 10.74 19.96
CA VAL A 137 -31.21 9.79 20.33
C VAL A 137 -31.07 8.76 19.23
N TRP A 138 -29.84 8.49 18.84
CA TRP A 138 -29.50 7.41 17.93
C TRP A 138 -28.60 6.41 18.64
N THR A 139 -28.86 5.10 18.51
CA THR A 139 -27.98 4.06 19.04
C THR A 139 -28.05 2.77 18.24
N ASN A 140 -26.94 2.03 18.22
CA ASN A 140 -26.84 0.66 17.70
C ASN A 140 -26.31 -0.34 18.77
N GLY A 141 -26.27 0.06 20.04
CA GLY A 141 -25.73 -0.73 21.15
C GLY A 141 -24.20 -0.75 21.25
N GLU A 142 -23.48 -0.19 20.27
CA GLU A 142 -22.04 0.08 20.31
C GLU A 142 -21.77 1.57 20.52
N GLN A 143 -22.43 2.41 19.73
CA GLN A 143 -22.35 3.85 19.74
C GLN A 143 -23.71 4.45 20.13
N VAL A 144 -23.68 5.59 20.81
CA VAL A 144 -24.86 6.38 21.15
C VAL A 144 -24.61 7.86 20.92
N GLU A 145 -25.57 8.51 20.28
CA GLU A 145 -25.50 9.93 19.96
C GLU A 145 -26.77 10.64 20.42
N HIS A 146 -26.60 11.77 21.10
CA HIS A 146 -27.68 12.56 21.64
C HIS A 146 -27.70 13.92 20.96
N TYR A 147 -28.89 14.39 20.58
CA TYR A 147 -29.08 15.66 19.89
C TYR A 147 -30.18 16.49 20.55
N GLN A 148 -29.95 17.79 20.65
CA GLN A 148 -30.95 18.81 20.89
C GLN A 148 -31.35 19.46 19.57
N ARG A 149 -32.64 19.57 19.30
CA ARG A 149 -33.19 20.36 18.20
C ARG A 149 -33.39 21.80 18.66
N LYS A 150 -32.63 22.76 18.09
CA LYS A 150 -32.83 24.19 18.38
C LYS A 150 -33.67 24.90 17.32
N ASP A 151 -33.57 24.46 16.07
CA ASP A 151 -34.36 24.94 14.93
C ASP A 151 -34.79 23.73 14.08
N PRO A 152 -35.89 23.78 13.29
CA PRO A 152 -36.24 22.73 12.33
C PRO A 152 -35.08 22.21 11.48
N ASN A 153 -34.08 23.02 11.16
CA ASN A 153 -32.92 22.56 10.37
C ASN A 153 -31.63 22.43 11.17
N PHE A 154 -31.64 22.69 12.48
CA PHE A 154 -30.42 22.70 13.31
C PHE A 154 -30.54 21.78 14.53
N PHE A 155 -29.66 20.78 14.55
CA PHE A 155 -29.51 19.81 15.63
C PHE A 155 -28.11 19.93 16.21
N GLU A 156 -28.03 20.21 17.51
CA GLU A 156 -26.80 20.33 18.28
C GLU A 156 -26.56 19.03 19.05
N LYS A 157 -25.34 18.47 19.00
CA LYS A 157 -24.99 17.27 19.77
C LYS A 157 -24.89 17.62 21.26
N ILE A 158 -25.49 16.81 22.14
CA ILE A 158 -25.55 17.04 23.59
C ILE A 158 -24.89 15.90 24.39
N PRO A 159 -24.49 16.12 25.66
CA PRO A 159 -23.79 15.11 26.50
C PRO A 159 -24.55 13.82 26.69
N ALA A 160 -25.79 14.01 27.10
CA ALA A 160 -26.72 12.97 27.41
C ALA A 160 -28.12 13.54 27.21
N ILE A 161 -29.12 12.69 27.32
CA ILE A 161 -30.49 13.15 27.59
C ILE A 161 -30.68 13.33 29.11
N PRO A 162 -31.55 14.24 29.55
CA PRO A 162 -31.84 14.42 30.97
C PRO A 162 -32.45 13.15 31.59
N ALA A 163 -32.16 12.90 32.86
CA ALA A 163 -33.00 11.98 33.65
C ALA A 163 -34.40 12.59 33.85
N ALA A 164 -35.37 11.77 34.26
CA ALA A 164 -36.76 12.20 34.43
C ALA A 164 -36.96 13.36 35.44
N ASN A 165 -36.02 13.53 36.38
CA ASN A 165 -35.98 14.62 37.36
C ASN A 165 -35.02 15.76 36.98
N GLN A 166 -34.35 15.69 35.84
CA GLN A 166 -33.43 16.70 35.34
C GLN A 166 -34.04 17.46 34.17
N THR A 167 -33.54 18.66 33.94
CA THR A 167 -33.84 19.47 32.75
C THR A 167 -32.69 19.38 31.75
N LEU A 168 -32.95 19.73 30.49
CA LEU A 168 -31.90 19.84 29.49
C LEU A 168 -30.83 20.89 29.90
N ALA A 169 -31.23 21.93 30.63
CA ALA A 169 -30.28 22.91 31.16
C ALA A 169 -29.30 22.27 32.15
N ASP A 170 -29.74 21.33 32.99
CA ASP A 170 -28.86 20.62 33.94
C ASP A 170 -27.82 19.75 33.23
N ILE A 171 -28.14 19.26 32.02
CA ILE A 171 -27.22 18.50 31.19
C ILE A 171 -26.22 19.40 30.47
N LEU A 172 -26.68 20.52 29.91
CA LEU A 172 -25.84 21.50 29.20
C LEU A 172 -24.92 22.29 30.15
N GLN A 173 -25.30 22.44 31.43
CA GLN A 173 -24.51 23.13 32.44
C GLN A 173 -23.52 22.21 33.17
N LYS A 174 -23.46 20.91 32.84
CA LYS A 174 -22.48 19.99 33.44
C LYS A 174 -21.07 20.41 33.02
N LYS A 175 -20.30 20.89 33.99
CA LYS A 175 -18.91 21.33 33.77
C LYS A 175 -17.97 20.13 33.89
N PHE A 176 -17.07 19.97 32.92
CA PHE A 176 -16.07 18.91 32.94
C PHE A 176 -14.82 19.35 33.71
N THR A 177 -14.27 18.44 34.52
CA THR A 177 -12.90 18.50 35.01
C THR A 177 -11.99 17.64 34.12
N LEU A 178 -10.67 17.77 34.30
CA LEU A 178 -9.73 16.91 33.58
C LEU A 178 -9.93 15.41 33.92
N ASP A 179 -10.34 15.09 35.15
CA ASP A 179 -10.59 13.71 35.54
C ASP A 179 -11.88 13.15 34.92
N ASP A 180 -12.89 14.00 34.68
CA ASP A 180 -14.07 13.62 33.90
C ASP A 180 -13.69 13.26 32.45
N LEU A 181 -12.80 14.02 31.82
CA LEU A 181 -12.30 13.70 30.48
C LEU A 181 -11.47 12.40 30.45
N LYS A 182 -10.69 12.11 31.50
CA LYS A 182 -9.96 10.84 31.63
C LYS A 182 -10.91 9.65 31.73
N ALA A 183 -11.96 9.77 32.54
CA ALA A 183 -12.98 8.71 32.66
C ALA A 183 -13.66 8.45 31.30
N LEU A 184 -14.04 9.52 30.59
CA LEU A 184 -14.64 9.41 29.25
C LEU A 184 -13.69 8.78 28.21
N ALA A 185 -12.38 9.01 28.33
CA ALA A 185 -11.38 8.41 27.43
C ALA A 185 -11.19 6.90 27.69
N GLN A 186 -11.40 6.44 28.93
CA GLN A 186 -11.26 5.03 29.32
C GLN A 186 -12.49 4.15 28.97
N GLU A 187 -13.63 4.75 28.63
CA GLU A 187 -14.87 4.03 28.26
C GLU A 187 -14.84 3.36 26.86
N GLY A 188 -13.70 3.38 26.17
CA GLY A 188 -13.38 2.39 25.12
C GLY A 188 -13.94 2.61 23.71
N ASN A 189 -14.53 3.77 23.39
CA ASN A 189 -15.16 4.01 22.08
C ASN A 189 -15.00 5.45 21.54
N GLN A 190 -13.85 6.08 21.73
CA GLN A 190 -13.60 7.45 21.23
C GLN A 190 -13.00 7.45 19.81
N SER A 191 -13.60 8.25 18.93
CA SER A 191 -13.03 8.59 17.61
C SER A 191 -11.65 9.24 17.76
N THR A 192 -10.75 9.01 16.81
CA THR A 192 -9.44 9.66 16.77
C THR A 192 -9.57 11.16 16.53
N LEU A 193 -8.58 11.96 16.94
CA LEU A 193 -8.59 13.41 16.68
C LEU A 193 -8.68 13.73 15.19
N LYS A 194 -8.05 12.91 14.34
CA LYS A 194 -8.18 12.99 12.88
C LYS A 194 -9.63 12.82 12.43
N GLU A 195 -10.32 11.76 12.87
CA GLU A 195 -11.72 11.51 12.52
C GLU A 195 -12.64 12.67 12.98
N ILE A 196 -12.37 13.25 14.14
CA ILE A 196 -13.12 14.42 14.63
C ILE A 196 -12.90 15.63 13.73
N ILE A 197 -11.66 15.86 13.28
CA ILE A 197 -11.35 16.93 12.33
C ILE A 197 -12.06 16.69 11.00
N ASP A 198 -12.03 15.47 10.47
CA ASP A 198 -12.75 15.08 9.26
C ASP A 198 -14.25 15.39 9.37
N GLU A 199 -14.88 15.02 10.49
CA GLU A 199 -16.29 15.31 10.75
C GLU A 199 -16.59 16.82 10.86
N MET A 200 -15.73 17.59 11.53
CA MET A 200 -15.86 19.05 11.62
C MET A 200 -15.71 19.73 10.25
N GLU A 201 -14.79 19.22 9.41
CA GLU A 201 -14.56 19.69 8.05
C GLU A 201 -15.81 19.48 7.17
N ASP A 202 -16.33 18.26 7.15
CA ASP A 202 -17.47 17.86 6.33
C ASP A 202 -18.78 18.58 6.73
N GLU A 203 -19.04 18.74 8.03
CA GLU A 203 -20.33 19.27 8.50
C GLU A 203 -20.35 20.81 8.58
N VAL A 204 -19.20 21.47 8.83
CA VAL A 204 -19.15 22.92 9.09
C VAL A 204 -18.06 23.64 8.32
N LEU A 205 -16.79 23.25 8.47
CA LEU A 205 -15.68 24.11 8.03
C LEU A 205 -15.61 24.26 6.51
N ALA A 206 -16.04 23.25 5.74
CA ALA A 206 -16.14 23.33 4.27
C ALA A 206 -17.05 24.47 3.78
N ASN A 207 -18.05 24.86 4.57
CA ASN A 207 -18.99 25.93 4.25
C ASN A 207 -18.69 27.25 4.99
N ALA A 208 -17.65 27.28 5.82
CA ALA A 208 -17.34 28.42 6.68
C ALA A 208 -16.56 29.56 5.98
N GLY A 209 -15.95 29.30 4.82
CA GLY A 209 -15.18 30.30 4.06
C GLY A 209 -13.89 30.77 4.75
N VAL A 210 -13.33 29.96 5.65
CA VAL A 210 -12.11 30.24 6.44
C VAL A 210 -10.96 29.31 6.02
N ASP A 211 -9.72 29.64 6.41
CA ASP A 211 -8.62 28.67 6.34
C ASP A 211 -8.84 27.61 7.44
N VAL A 212 -9.20 26.40 6.99
CA VAL A 212 -9.52 25.25 7.85
C VAL A 212 -8.37 24.92 8.79
N PHE A 213 -7.13 24.92 8.28
CA PHE A 213 -5.94 24.64 9.08
C PHE A 213 -5.81 25.68 10.20
N GLU A 214 -5.91 26.97 9.88
CA GLU A 214 -5.73 28.03 10.88
C GLU A 214 -6.79 27.98 11.99
N GLU A 215 -8.07 27.77 11.65
CA GLU A 215 -9.12 27.76 12.66
C GLU A 215 -9.09 26.49 13.51
N VAL A 216 -8.88 25.31 12.92
CA VAL A 216 -8.74 24.06 13.69
C VAL A 216 -7.50 24.12 14.58
N PHE A 217 -6.38 24.65 14.09
CA PHE A 217 -5.17 24.81 14.89
C PHE A 217 -5.39 25.74 16.09
N LYS A 218 -6.08 26.87 15.91
CA LYS A 218 -6.45 27.76 17.04
C LYS A 218 -7.29 27.04 18.09
N LEU A 219 -8.26 26.22 17.67
CA LEU A 219 -9.12 25.48 18.59
C LEU A 219 -8.35 24.40 19.36
N ILE A 220 -7.56 23.59 18.67
CA ILE A 220 -6.70 22.57 19.30
C ILE A 220 -5.73 23.22 20.29
N PHE A 221 -5.05 24.30 19.89
CA PHE A 221 -4.13 25.05 20.74
C PHE A 221 -4.83 25.60 21.99
N THR A 222 -6.03 26.18 21.83
CA THR A 222 -6.82 26.73 22.94
C THR A 222 -7.25 25.63 23.91
N LYS A 223 -7.68 24.48 23.40
CA LYS A 223 -8.10 23.34 24.22
C LYS A 223 -6.94 22.71 24.97
N LEU A 224 -5.79 22.54 24.31
CA LEU A 224 -4.56 22.04 24.94
C LEU A 224 -4.12 22.96 26.10
N PHE A 225 -4.26 24.27 25.94
CA PHE A 225 -3.96 25.23 27.00
C PHE A 225 -4.91 25.10 28.21
N ASP A 226 -6.20 24.87 27.97
CA ASP A 226 -7.19 24.68 29.03
C ASP A 226 -6.93 23.39 29.82
N GLU A 227 -6.63 22.30 29.13
CA GLU A 227 -6.27 21.02 29.75
C GLU A 227 -4.95 21.11 30.53
N TRP A 228 -3.92 21.73 29.93
CA TRP A 228 -2.64 21.97 30.59
C TRP A 228 -2.78 22.82 31.86
N SER A 229 -3.62 23.86 31.82
CA SER A 229 -3.89 24.71 32.98
C SER A 229 -4.58 23.95 34.11
N SER A 230 -5.40 22.95 33.77
CA SER A 230 -6.09 22.06 34.72
C SER A 230 -5.22 20.91 35.24
N GLY A 231 -4.17 20.51 34.52
CA GLY A 231 -3.30 19.37 34.83
C GLY A 231 -2.19 19.62 35.86
N ARG A 232 -2.03 20.86 36.34
CA ARG A 232 -0.98 21.21 37.32
C ARG A 232 -1.21 20.59 38.70
N LYS A 233 -0.13 20.16 39.37
CA LYS A 233 -0.15 19.50 40.70
C LYS A 233 -1.10 20.22 41.68
N GLY A 234 -2.11 19.49 42.17
CA GLY A 234 -3.10 19.97 43.15
C GLY A 234 -4.41 20.54 42.58
N GLN A 235 -4.54 20.66 41.25
CA GLN A 235 -5.75 21.17 40.57
C GLN A 235 -6.51 20.14 39.71
N SER A 236 -5.92 18.98 39.40
CA SER A 236 -6.63 17.85 38.76
C SER A 236 -7.83 17.47 39.63
N GLY A 237 -9.03 17.56 39.07
CA GLY A 237 -10.31 17.30 39.75
C GLY A 237 -10.95 18.51 40.46
N LYS A 238 -10.30 19.68 40.49
CA LYS A 238 -10.83 20.92 41.12
C LYS A 238 -11.13 22.04 40.13
N ARG A 239 -10.30 22.21 39.10
CA ARG A 239 -10.52 23.22 38.06
C ARG A 239 -11.53 22.71 37.04
N GLN A 240 -12.55 23.52 36.78
CA GLN A 240 -13.51 23.29 35.70
C GLN A 240 -12.89 23.79 34.39
N LEU A 241 -12.98 22.96 33.35
CA LEU A 241 -12.57 23.34 32.00
C LEU A 241 -13.46 24.46 31.48
N GLU A 242 -12.89 25.36 30.68
CA GLU A 242 -13.57 26.49 30.07
C GLU A 242 -13.90 26.23 28.59
N PHE A 243 -13.16 25.32 27.94
CA PHE A 243 -13.39 24.85 26.58
C PHE A 243 -14.57 23.87 26.50
N TYR A 244 -15.79 24.38 26.64
CA TYR A 244 -17.03 23.62 26.49
C TYR A 244 -18.21 24.55 26.19
N ASN A 245 -19.32 24.03 25.67
CA ASN A 245 -20.56 24.79 25.53
C ASN A 245 -21.43 24.68 26.80
N SER A 246 -21.56 25.76 27.56
CA SER A 246 -22.38 25.83 28.79
C SER A 246 -23.89 26.05 28.54
N GLY A 247 -24.34 26.07 27.28
CA GLY A 247 -25.72 26.45 26.91
C GLY A 247 -25.94 27.96 26.83
N GLN A 248 -24.87 28.74 26.73
CA GLN A 248 -24.87 30.20 26.56
C GLN A 248 -25.11 30.64 25.11
N THR A 249 -25.27 31.94 24.86
CA THR A 249 -25.47 32.46 23.48
C THR A 249 -24.21 32.27 22.61
N GLU A 250 -24.39 32.28 21.28
CA GLU A 250 -23.28 32.18 20.32
C GLU A 250 -22.21 33.27 20.54
N THR A 251 -22.64 34.49 20.88
CA THR A 251 -21.76 35.62 21.16
C THR A 251 -20.94 35.39 22.43
N GLU A 252 -21.60 34.98 23.53
CA GLU A 252 -20.94 34.70 24.80
C GLU A 252 -19.95 33.53 24.70
N LEU A 253 -20.28 32.49 23.93
CA LEU A 253 -19.36 31.39 23.67
C LEU A 253 -18.14 31.86 22.87
N LYS A 254 -18.35 32.67 21.83
CA LYS A 254 -17.25 33.22 21.06
C LYS A 254 -16.32 34.07 21.91
N GLU A 255 -16.85 34.94 22.76
CA GLU A 255 -16.04 35.73 23.70
C GLU A 255 -15.28 34.84 24.69
N LYS A 256 -15.92 33.80 25.25
CA LYS A 256 -15.27 32.87 26.18
C LYS A 256 -14.08 32.15 25.55
N ILE A 257 -14.28 31.52 24.39
CA ILE A 257 -13.22 30.78 23.70
C ILE A 257 -12.14 31.74 23.18
N GLN A 258 -12.51 32.94 22.74
CA GLN A 258 -11.54 33.97 22.34
C GLN A 258 -10.67 34.44 23.51
N ASN A 259 -11.24 34.63 24.70
CA ASN A 259 -10.48 34.99 25.90
C ASN A 259 -9.50 33.87 26.31
N LEU A 260 -9.95 32.61 26.22
CA LEU A 260 -9.10 31.45 26.48
C LEU A 260 -7.96 31.34 25.45
N PHE A 261 -8.24 31.60 24.17
CA PHE A 261 -7.23 31.65 23.12
C PHE A 261 -6.22 32.79 23.35
N ASP A 262 -6.69 33.98 23.72
CA ASP A 262 -5.81 35.12 24.05
C ASP A 262 -4.92 34.82 25.28
N ALA A 263 -5.43 34.10 26.28
CA ALA A 263 -4.65 33.62 27.41
C ALA A 263 -3.58 32.59 26.98
N ALA A 264 -3.95 31.64 26.10
CA ALA A 264 -3.04 30.65 25.54
C ALA A 264 -1.89 31.33 24.78
N LYS A 265 -2.19 32.28 23.88
CA LYS A 265 -1.17 33.06 23.13
C LYS A 265 -0.21 33.82 24.05
N LYS A 266 -0.71 34.36 25.16
CA LYS A 266 0.11 35.09 26.13
C LYS A 266 1.10 34.18 26.84
N LYS A 267 0.70 32.93 27.14
CA LYS A 267 1.53 31.93 27.80
C LYS A 267 2.50 31.26 26.83
N TRP A 268 2.01 30.82 25.67
CA TRP A 268 2.74 30.11 24.63
C TRP A 268 3.06 31.05 23.47
N ARG A 269 4.00 31.96 23.73
CA ARG A 269 4.38 33.02 22.79
C ARG A 269 5.09 32.45 21.57
N GLY A 270 4.95 33.12 20.43
CA GLY A 270 5.67 32.76 19.20
C GLY A 270 5.03 31.65 18.38
N VAL A 271 3.82 31.21 18.71
CA VAL A 271 3.00 30.30 17.88
C VAL A 271 1.98 31.07 17.04
N PHE A 272 1.33 32.07 17.63
CA PHE A 272 0.37 32.96 16.99
C PHE A 272 0.76 34.43 17.23
N LYS A 273 0.36 35.32 16.33
CA LYS A 273 0.54 36.76 16.50
C LYS A 273 -0.39 37.29 17.58
N THR A 274 -0.01 38.42 18.18
CA THR A 274 -0.78 39.01 19.29
C THR A 274 -2.20 39.41 18.88
N ASP A 275 -2.37 39.86 17.64
CA ASP A 275 -3.62 40.31 17.04
C ASP A 275 -4.46 39.19 16.40
N ASP A 276 -3.96 37.95 16.33
CA ASP A 276 -4.73 36.82 15.78
C ASP A 276 -6.03 36.59 16.57
N LYS A 277 -7.14 36.41 15.84
CA LYS A 277 -8.46 36.12 16.43
C LYS A 277 -9.09 34.88 15.79
N ILE A 278 -10.05 34.28 16.49
CA ILE A 278 -10.90 33.22 15.95
C ILE A 278 -11.86 33.85 14.95
N THR A 279 -11.76 33.44 13.69
CA THR A 279 -12.52 34.04 12.58
C THR A 279 -13.86 33.34 12.36
N LEU A 280 -14.03 32.10 12.85
CA LEU A 280 -15.30 31.39 12.84
C LEU A 280 -16.46 32.25 13.37
N THR A 281 -17.62 32.16 12.72
CA THR A 281 -18.87 32.76 13.21
C THR A 281 -19.26 32.12 14.55
N GLY A 282 -20.10 32.78 15.35
CA GLY A 282 -20.56 32.23 16.63
C GLY A 282 -21.23 30.85 16.45
N SER A 283 -22.06 30.71 15.42
CA SER A 283 -22.71 29.46 15.04
C SER A 283 -21.71 28.36 14.64
N HIS A 284 -20.73 28.64 13.77
CA HIS A 284 -19.74 27.64 13.36
C HIS A 284 -18.82 27.24 14.52
N LEU A 285 -18.40 28.21 15.34
CA LEU A 285 -17.57 27.97 16.51
C LEU A 285 -18.28 27.08 17.53
N MET A 286 -19.57 27.32 17.77
CA MET A 286 -20.37 26.51 18.69
C MET A 286 -20.38 25.02 18.29
N VAL A 287 -20.54 24.75 16.99
CA VAL A 287 -20.49 23.37 16.50
C VAL A 287 -19.09 22.78 16.66
N CYS A 288 -18.04 23.49 16.27
CA CYS A 288 -16.66 22.99 16.40
C CYS A 288 -16.26 22.70 17.87
N VAL A 289 -16.69 23.56 18.81
CA VAL A 289 -16.46 23.32 20.25
C VAL A 289 -17.18 22.06 20.72
N SER A 290 -18.41 21.81 20.27
CA SER A 290 -19.18 20.60 20.64
C SER A 290 -18.50 19.29 20.21
N TYR A 291 -17.73 19.32 19.11
CA TYR A 291 -16.94 18.19 18.66
C TYR A 291 -15.69 17.95 19.51
N LEU A 292 -15.03 19.02 19.98
CA LEU A 292 -13.76 18.89 20.69
C LEU A 292 -13.89 18.83 22.22
N GLU A 293 -14.96 19.39 22.82
CA GLU A 293 -15.06 19.59 24.28
C GLU A 293 -14.89 18.32 25.14
N ARG A 294 -15.27 17.14 24.63
CA ARG A 294 -15.23 15.86 25.38
C ARG A 294 -14.01 15.00 25.16
N TYR A 295 -13.18 15.36 24.20
CA TYR A 295 -11.99 14.59 23.88
C TYR A 295 -10.84 15.12 24.70
N LYS A 296 -10.08 14.24 25.32
CA LYS A 296 -8.84 14.62 26.01
C LYS A 296 -7.73 14.74 24.95
N LEU A 297 -7.12 15.90 24.80
CA LEU A 297 -6.02 16.10 23.84
C LEU A 297 -4.64 16.02 24.50
N PHE A 298 -4.54 16.41 25.78
CA PHE A 298 -3.29 16.45 26.51
C PHE A 298 -2.97 15.07 27.11
N ASN A 299 -2.07 14.30 26.49
CA ASN A 299 -1.72 12.94 26.93
C ASN A 299 -0.21 12.75 27.18
N SER A 300 0.17 11.63 27.80
CA SER A 300 1.59 11.21 27.93
C SER A 300 2.25 10.97 26.58
N ASN A 301 1.47 10.44 25.62
CA ASN A 301 1.90 10.23 24.24
C ASN A 301 1.35 11.34 23.33
N LEU A 302 2.25 12.14 22.73
CA LEU A 302 1.91 13.24 21.81
C LEU A 302 1.42 12.76 20.44
N ASP A 303 1.48 11.46 20.16
CA ASP A 303 1.14 10.84 18.88
C ASP A 303 -0.27 11.21 18.38
N VAL A 304 -1.26 11.29 19.27
CA VAL A 304 -2.66 11.62 18.90
C VAL A 304 -2.77 13.04 18.35
N VAL A 305 -2.06 13.98 18.95
CA VAL A 305 -2.07 15.40 18.57
C VAL A 305 -1.23 15.60 17.31
N ASP A 306 -0.10 14.92 17.21
CA ASP A 306 0.76 14.98 16.05
C ASP A 306 0.12 14.38 14.79
N GLU A 307 -0.57 13.24 14.89
CA GLU A 307 -1.29 12.63 13.76
C GLU A 307 -2.35 13.56 13.17
N ALA A 308 -3.05 14.31 14.03
CA ALA A 308 -4.02 15.30 13.62
C ALA A 308 -3.37 16.51 12.93
N PHE A 309 -2.22 16.98 13.42
CA PHE A 309 -1.50 18.07 12.76
C PHE A 309 -0.86 17.64 11.44
N GLU A 310 -0.35 16.40 11.36
CA GLU A 310 0.09 15.79 10.11
C GLU A 310 -1.05 15.81 9.09
N TYR A 311 -2.25 15.37 9.48
CA TYR A 311 -3.43 15.40 8.61
C TYR A 311 -3.73 16.81 8.08
N LEU A 312 -3.81 17.80 8.98
CA LEU A 312 -4.13 19.19 8.65
C LEU A 312 -3.08 19.87 7.74
N ILE A 313 -1.78 19.63 8.00
CA ILE A 313 -0.69 20.19 7.18
C ILE A 313 -0.72 19.60 5.77
N ASN A 314 -0.97 18.30 5.64
CA ASN A 314 -0.99 17.62 4.34
C ASN A 314 -2.17 18.05 3.46
N GLN A 315 -3.37 18.21 4.02
CA GLN A 315 -4.54 18.71 3.29
C GLN A 315 -4.32 20.13 2.72
N SER A 316 -3.70 21.00 3.51
CA SER A 316 -3.41 22.37 3.11
C SER A 316 -2.22 22.50 2.14
N SER A 317 -1.35 21.49 2.07
CA SER A 317 -0.08 21.53 1.31
C SER A 317 -0.05 20.71 0.01
N LYS A 318 -1.21 20.18 -0.45
CA LYS A 318 -1.41 19.34 -1.65
C LYS A 318 -0.16 19.15 -2.54
N GLY A 319 0.63 18.10 -2.26
CA GLY A 319 1.56 17.43 -3.18
C GLY A 319 2.75 18.20 -3.80
N GLU A 320 2.75 19.53 -3.85
CA GLU A 320 3.73 20.31 -4.61
C GLU A 320 5.08 20.50 -3.90
N LYS A 321 5.11 20.42 -2.56
CA LYS A 321 6.33 20.68 -1.77
C LYS A 321 7.20 19.44 -1.50
N GLY A 322 6.68 18.22 -1.73
CA GLY A 322 7.41 16.98 -1.45
C GLY A 322 7.75 16.76 0.03
N GLN A 323 6.99 17.38 0.93
CA GLN A 323 7.14 17.30 2.39
C GLN A 323 6.28 16.15 2.92
N TYR A 324 6.89 15.27 3.71
CA TYR A 324 6.22 14.11 4.30
C TYR A 324 6.62 13.96 5.75
N PHE A 325 5.67 13.66 6.63
CA PHE A 325 5.97 13.38 8.02
C PHE A 325 6.63 12.01 8.17
N THR A 326 7.62 11.93 9.05
CA THR A 326 8.30 10.68 9.38
C THR A 326 7.45 9.91 10.38
N PRO A 327 7.07 8.65 10.10
CA PRO A 327 6.35 7.84 11.07
C PRO A 327 7.13 7.69 12.38
N ARG A 328 6.42 7.74 13.51
CA ARG A 328 7.00 7.72 14.87
C ARG A 328 7.89 6.52 15.12
N TYR A 329 7.48 5.34 14.68
CA TYR A 329 8.31 4.13 14.79
C TYR A 329 9.61 4.19 13.96
N VAL A 330 9.68 4.97 12.88
CA VAL A 330 10.94 5.21 12.16
C VAL A 330 11.82 6.20 12.94
N ILE A 331 11.22 7.22 13.54
CA ILE A 331 11.92 8.19 14.41
C ILE A 331 12.55 7.47 15.60
N ASP A 332 11.78 6.65 16.31
CA ASP A 332 12.25 5.89 17.48
C ASP A 332 13.38 4.94 17.13
N MET A 333 13.31 4.25 15.99
CA MET A 333 14.42 3.45 15.48
C MET A 333 15.68 4.31 15.32
N CYS A 334 15.58 5.49 14.70
CA CYS A 334 16.73 6.38 14.52
C CYS A 334 17.31 6.85 15.86
N VAL A 335 16.44 7.24 16.80
CA VAL A 335 16.84 7.70 18.14
C VAL A 335 17.52 6.56 18.92
N LYS A 336 16.94 5.34 18.92
CA LYS A 336 17.56 4.17 19.55
C LYS A 336 18.92 3.83 18.93
N MET A 337 19.03 3.84 17.61
CA MET A 337 20.27 3.52 16.90
C MET A 337 21.35 4.61 17.06
N LEU A 338 20.99 5.89 17.14
CA LEU A 338 21.96 6.95 17.44
C LEU A 338 22.23 7.12 18.94
N ASN A 339 21.36 6.66 19.82
CA ASN A 339 21.55 6.71 21.28
C ASN A 339 22.01 8.08 21.83
N PRO A 340 21.22 9.17 21.69
CA PRO A 340 21.56 10.48 22.26
C PRO A 340 21.83 10.45 23.77
N LYS A 341 22.77 11.29 24.23
CA LYS A 341 23.14 11.49 25.65
C LYS A 341 22.93 12.92 26.12
N GLU A 342 22.77 13.11 27.43
CA GLU A 342 22.53 14.43 28.06
C GLU A 342 23.58 15.50 27.72
N HIS A 343 24.84 15.13 27.55
CA HIS A 343 25.91 16.09 27.26
C HIS A 343 26.06 16.42 25.77
N GLU A 344 25.33 15.73 24.88
CA GLU A 344 25.42 15.85 23.42
C GLU A 344 24.37 16.81 22.87
N SER A 345 24.71 17.58 21.83
CA SER A 345 23.75 18.43 21.12
C SER A 345 23.13 17.73 19.91
N MET A 346 21.84 17.98 19.68
CA MET A 346 21.12 17.46 18.53
C MET A 346 20.46 18.57 17.71
N ILE A 347 20.45 18.40 16.39
CA ILE A 347 19.66 19.23 15.48
C ILE A 347 18.86 18.43 14.45
N ASP A 348 17.66 18.91 14.13
CA ASP A 348 16.92 18.54 12.92
C ASP A 348 16.84 19.72 11.95
N THR A 349 17.34 19.54 10.73
CA THR A 349 17.47 20.60 9.73
C THR A 349 16.30 20.68 8.74
N ALA A 350 15.33 19.76 8.85
CA ALA A 350 14.11 19.71 8.05
C ALA A 350 12.96 19.17 8.94
N ALA A 351 12.67 19.92 9.99
CA ALA A 351 12.05 19.37 11.18
C ALA A 351 10.57 19.00 11.07
N GLY A 352 9.82 19.59 10.14
CA GLY A 352 8.36 19.40 10.08
C GLY A 352 7.70 19.72 11.42
N SER A 353 6.99 18.74 12.01
CA SER A 353 6.42 18.84 13.36
C SER A 353 7.42 18.61 14.51
N SER A 354 8.73 18.60 14.24
CA SER A 354 9.80 18.41 15.22
C SER A 354 9.79 17.04 15.89
N GLY A 355 9.50 15.99 15.12
CA GLY A 355 9.42 14.63 15.64
C GLY A 355 10.75 14.07 16.16
N PHE A 356 11.85 14.21 15.40
CA PHE A 356 13.18 13.76 15.87
C PHE A 356 13.63 14.48 17.16
N PRO A 357 13.50 15.82 17.29
CA PRO A 357 13.76 16.50 18.54
C PRO A 357 12.94 15.96 19.71
N VAL A 358 11.62 15.81 19.56
CA VAL A 358 10.73 15.33 20.63
C VAL A 358 11.13 13.97 21.16
N HIS A 359 11.38 13.01 20.27
CA HIS A 359 11.73 11.66 20.67
C HIS A 359 13.15 11.59 21.26
N SER A 360 14.07 12.42 20.77
CA SER A 360 15.40 12.56 21.38
C SER A 360 15.35 13.12 22.79
N MET A 361 14.48 14.11 23.04
CA MET A 361 14.24 14.65 24.37
C MET A 361 13.70 13.57 25.31
N PHE A 362 12.69 12.81 24.88
CA PHE A 362 12.12 11.73 25.68
C PHE A 362 13.14 10.62 25.98
N HIS A 363 13.97 10.25 25.02
CA HIS A 363 15.05 9.28 25.21
C HIS A 363 16.08 9.72 26.25
N VAL A 364 16.54 10.97 26.17
CA VAL A 364 17.52 11.51 27.14
C VAL A 364 16.88 11.74 28.50
N TRP A 365 15.65 12.22 28.56
CA TRP A 365 14.94 12.37 29.82
C TRP A 365 14.73 11.04 30.52
N ARG A 366 14.42 9.95 29.79
CA ARG A 366 14.35 8.61 30.37
C ARG A 366 15.68 8.23 31.03
N GLN A 367 16.82 8.46 30.37
CA GLN A 367 18.16 8.25 30.97
C GLN A 367 18.37 9.11 32.23
N ILE A 368 17.98 10.38 32.21
CA ILE A 368 18.11 11.27 33.38
C ILE A 368 17.26 10.78 34.56
N TYR A 369 16.03 10.32 34.30
CA TYR A 369 15.15 9.79 35.34
C TYR A 369 15.68 8.47 35.92
N GLU A 370 16.20 7.58 35.06
CA GLU A 370 16.89 6.35 35.47
C GLU A 370 18.12 6.66 36.35
N ASP A 371 18.93 7.65 35.97
CA ASP A 371 20.10 8.10 36.74
C ASP A 371 19.71 8.65 38.13
N GLU A 372 18.54 9.28 38.26
CA GLU A 372 18.00 9.81 39.52
C GLU A 372 17.18 8.77 40.32
N GLY A 373 16.96 7.57 39.76
CA GLY A 373 16.16 6.51 40.38
C GLY A 373 14.67 6.86 40.50
N LEU A 374 14.13 7.67 39.57
CA LEU A 374 12.74 8.12 39.56
C LEU A 374 11.94 7.36 38.50
N GLU A 375 10.74 6.92 38.84
CA GLU A 375 9.79 6.34 37.88
C GLU A 375 9.07 7.46 37.08
N GLN A 376 8.73 7.15 35.83
CA GLN A 376 8.00 8.06 34.96
C GLN A 376 6.50 8.05 35.30
N SER A 377 5.90 9.23 35.43
CA SER A 377 4.46 9.38 35.70
C SER A 377 3.64 9.32 34.39
N ASP A 378 2.39 8.81 34.45
CA ASP A 378 1.42 8.87 33.36
C ASP A 378 1.07 10.29 32.89
N MET A 379 1.43 11.32 33.67
CA MET A 379 1.27 12.74 33.32
C MET A 379 2.62 13.38 32.95
N PHE A 380 3.57 12.58 32.46
CA PHE A 380 4.95 12.97 32.21
C PHE A 380 5.07 14.32 31.50
N THR A 381 4.32 14.56 30.42
CA THR A 381 4.35 15.81 29.63
C THR A 381 3.77 17.02 30.39
N ALA A 382 2.76 16.82 31.24
CA ALA A 382 2.08 17.89 32.00
C ALA A 382 2.84 18.32 33.27
N GLU A 383 3.70 17.47 33.78
CA GLU A 383 4.47 17.72 34.99
C GLU A 383 5.66 18.66 34.75
N GLU A 384 6.03 19.39 35.80
CA GLU A 384 7.26 20.17 35.82
C GLU A 384 8.45 19.22 35.70
N LYS A 385 9.31 19.47 34.70
CA LYS A 385 10.47 18.63 34.41
C LYS A 385 11.61 18.94 35.38
N LEU A 386 12.47 17.96 35.62
CA LEU A 386 13.71 18.14 36.37
C LEU A 386 14.56 19.25 35.73
N PRO A 387 15.33 20.04 36.51
CA PRO A 387 16.21 21.07 35.95
C PRO A 387 17.14 20.55 34.85
N ARG A 388 17.76 19.37 35.04
CA ARG A 388 18.59 18.67 34.04
C ARG A 388 17.86 18.46 32.70
N CYS A 389 16.60 18.03 32.75
CA CYS A 389 15.76 17.86 31.57
C CYS A 389 15.52 19.18 30.83
N VAL A 390 15.25 20.25 31.58
CA VAL A 390 14.99 21.59 31.03
C VAL A 390 16.27 22.19 30.44
N ASP A 391 17.40 22.04 31.11
CA ASP A 391 18.70 22.56 30.69
C ASP A 391 19.18 21.86 29.41
N TYR A 392 19.06 20.53 29.34
CA TYR A 392 19.35 19.76 28.12
C TYR A 392 18.59 20.33 26.91
N VAL A 393 17.28 20.52 27.04
CA VAL A 393 16.47 21.00 25.93
C VAL A 393 16.81 22.43 25.54
N LYS A 394 16.96 23.33 26.52
CA LYS A 394 17.28 24.74 26.30
C LYS A 394 18.61 24.93 25.60
N GLU A 395 19.61 24.13 25.92
CA GLU A 395 20.99 24.32 25.50
C GLU A 395 21.45 23.39 24.38
N LYS A 396 20.79 22.23 24.18
CA LYS A 396 21.31 21.14 23.34
C LYS A 396 20.37 20.69 22.22
N VAL A 397 19.08 21.00 22.26
CA VAL A 397 18.09 20.50 21.29
C VAL A 397 17.59 21.61 20.39
N PHE A 398 17.79 21.48 19.08
CA PHE A 398 17.44 22.49 18.07
C PHE A 398 16.72 21.92 16.87
N ALA A 399 15.94 22.76 16.18
CA ALA A 399 15.26 22.39 14.96
C ALA A 399 15.14 23.57 13.99
N ILE A 400 15.17 23.30 12.69
CA ILE A 400 14.97 24.29 11.62
C ILE A 400 13.94 23.75 10.64
N ASP A 401 12.99 24.60 10.25
CA ASP A 401 12.14 24.33 9.09
C ASP A 401 11.84 25.62 8.31
N PHE A 402 11.60 25.46 7.01
CA PHE A 402 11.26 26.54 6.10
C PHE A 402 9.77 26.86 6.09
N ASP A 403 8.90 25.90 6.43
CA ASP A 403 7.45 26.09 6.40
C ASP A 403 6.93 26.66 7.73
N GLU A 404 6.35 27.86 7.69
CA GLU A 404 5.85 28.54 8.88
C GLU A 404 4.76 27.76 9.62
N LYS A 405 3.88 27.03 8.91
CA LYS A 405 2.83 26.21 9.53
C LYS A 405 3.46 25.04 10.29
N ALA A 406 4.43 24.37 9.67
CA ALA A 406 5.19 23.30 10.31
C ALA A 406 5.94 23.80 11.56
N VAL A 407 6.65 24.93 11.47
CA VAL A 407 7.35 25.54 12.62
C VAL A 407 6.39 25.84 13.76
N ARG A 408 5.20 26.38 13.49
CA ARG A 408 4.21 26.68 14.54
C ARG A 408 3.68 25.41 15.22
N VAL A 409 3.46 24.33 14.45
CA VAL A 409 3.09 23.01 14.99
C VAL A 409 4.22 22.44 15.84
N ALA A 410 5.45 22.42 15.34
CA ALA A 410 6.63 21.98 16.07
C ALA A 410 6.80 22.71 17.41
N ARG A 411 6.70 24.05 17.40
CA ARG A 411 6.74 24.87 18.62
C ARG A 411 5.61 24.50 19.59
N THR A 412 4.40 24.27 19.08
CA THR A 412 3.26 23.85 19.91
C THR A 412 3.51 22.51 20.58
N LEU A 413 3.92 21.49 19.82
CA LEU A 413 4.20 20.16 20.34
C LEU A 413 5.34 20.17 21.37
N ASN A 414 6.40 20.92 21.12
CA ASN A 414 7.52 21.03 22.05
C ASN A 414 7.09 21.75 23.36
N LEU A 415 6.30 22.83 23.29
CA LEU A 415 5.78 23.50 24.50
C LEU A 415 4.93 22.57 25.36
N ILE A 416 4.14 21.71 24.71
CA ILE A 416 3.28 20.72 25.36
C ILE A 416 4.13 19.59 25.98
N ALA A 417 5.20 19.16 25.29
CA ALA A 417 6.17 18.21 25.82
C ALA A 417 6.86 18.72 27.10
N GLY A 418 6.85 20.04 27.32
CA GLY A 418 7.47 20.71 28.46
C GLY A 418 8.87 21.21 28.18
N ASP A 419 9.18 21.50 26.91
CA ASP A 419 10.49 21.95 26.45
C ASP A 419 10.89 23.36 27.00
N GLY A 420 9.89 24.15 27.38
CA GLY A 420 10.01 25.44 28.06
C GLY A 420 10.52 26.61 27.21
N GLU A 421 11.00 26.37 25.99
CA GLU A 421 11.84 27.33 25.26
C GLU A 421 11.63 27.34 23.73
N THR A 422 11.41 26.17 23.11
CA THR A 422 11.17 25.95 21.67
C THR A 422 12.23 26.48 20.74
N ASN A 423 13.43 25.91 20.81
CA ASN A 423 14.55 26.13 19.90
C ASN A 423 14.31 25.67 18.44
N VAL A 424 13.09 25.91 17.92
CA VAL A 424 12.63 25.66 16.55
C VAL A 424 12.64 26.98 15.80
N LEU A 425 13.48 27.09 14.76
CA LEU A 425 13.73 28.31 14.01
C LEU A 425 13.11 28.25 12.60
N HIS A 426 12.44 29.34 12.20
CA HIS A 426 11.91 29.49 10.85
C HIS A 426 12.99 30.05 9.89
N LEU A 427 13.76 29.14 9.27
CA LEU A 427 14.86 29.46 8.35
C LEU A 427 14.87 28.48 7.17
N ASN A 428 15.38 28.92 6.02
CA ASN A 428 15.65 28.04 4.90
C ASN A 428 17.02 27.38 5.08
N THR A 429 17.05 26.11 5.47
CA THR A 429 18.29 25.35 5.68
C THR A 429 19.25 25.39 4.48
N LEU A 430 18.73 25.37 3.25
CA LEU A 430 19.56 25.34 2.04
C LEU A 430 20.08 26.72 1.62
N ASP A 431 19.35 27.81 1.91
CA ASP A 431 19.71 29.20 1.54
C ASP A 431 20.38 29.96 2.70
N TYR A 432 21.40 29.34 3.31
CA TYR A 432 22.07 29.87 4.50
C TYR A 432 22.79 31.20 4.27
N LYS A 433 23.17 31.52 3.03
CA LYS A 433 23.81 32.80 2.68
C LYS A 433 22.89 34.01 2.89
N ARG A 434 21.57 33.82 2.84
CA ARG A 434 20.57 34.87 3.06
C ARG A 434 19.99 34.89 4.47
N TRP A 435 20.49 34.06 5.38
CA TRP A 435 19.99 34.06 6.76
C TRP A 435 20.12 35.41 7.43
N LYS A 436 21.18 36.17 7.14
CA LYS A 436 21.40 37.52 7.69
C LYS A 436 20.19 38.44 7.49
N GLU A 437 19.64 38.47 6.28
CA GLU A 437 18.46 39.28 5.95
C GLU A 437 17.23 38.85 6.77
N ARG A 438 17.09 37.54 7.03
CA ARG A 438 15.96 36.98 7.78
C ARG A 438 16.08 37.20 9.29
N ILE A 439 17.28 37.01 9.86
CA ILE A 439 17.51 37.16 11.30
C ILE A 439 17.53 38.62 11.76
N GLU A 440 17.73 39.57 10.85
CA GLU A 440 17.66 41.02 11.13
C GLU A 440 16.21 41.55 11.12
N ASP A 441 15.24 40.76 10.64
CA ASP A 441 13.82 41.13 10.68
C ASP A 441 13.30 41.25 12.12
N THR A 442 12.67 42.38 12.43
CA THR A 442 12.24 42.71 13.79
C THR A 442 11.12 41.80 14.31
N GLU A 443 10.18 41.39 13.45
CA GLU A 443 9.10 40.48 13.84
C GLU A 443 9.63 39.06 14.06
N TRP A 444 10.56 38.62 13.22
CA TRP A 444 11.27 37.36 13.39
C TRP A 444 12.06 37.34 14.70
N GLN A 445 12.84 38.38 15.01
CA GLN A 445 13.63 38.46 16.24
C GLN A 445 12.78 38.39 17.51
N LYS A 446 11.59 38.99 17.52
CA LYS A 446 10.66 38.92 18.67
C LYS A 446 10.26 37.49 19.03
N ILE A 447 10.27 36.59 18.05
CA ILE A 447 9.84 35.19 18.22
C ILE A 447 11.04 34.28 18.48
N TYR A 448 12.12 34.44 17.71
CA TYR A 448 13.18 33.43 17.62
C TYR A 448 14.52 33.84 18.25
N SER A 449 14.69 35.09 18.71
CA SER A 449 15.99 35.60 19.17
C SER A 449 16.65 34.76 20.27
N THR A 450 15.91 34.36 21.30
CA THR A 450 16.48 33.58 22.42
C THR A 450 17.07 32.24 21.94
N GLY A 451 16.31 31.50 21.11
CA GLY A 451 16.78 30.25 20.53
C GLY A 451 17.91 30.46 19.51
N LEU A 452 17.85 31.55 18.73
CA LEU A 452 18.89 31.92 17.76
C LEU A 452 20.24 32.15 18.46
N TRP A 453 20.28 32.88 19.58
CA TRP A 453 21.54 33.18 20.26
C TRP A 453 22.27 31.90 20.69
N ARG A 454 21.55 30.93 21.27
CA ARG A 454 22.12 29.63 21.66
C ARG A 454 22.48 28.77 20.45
N PHE A 455 21.63 28.78 19.42
CA PHE A 455 21.92 28.07 18.17
C PHE A 455 23.23 28.55 17.52
N LEU A 456 23.49 29.87 17.55
CA LEU A 456 24.72 30.45 17.01
C LEU A 456 25.98 30.13 17.84
N GLU A 457 25.86 29.64 19.07
CA GLU A 457 27.02 29.16 19.84
C GLU A 457 27.65 27.90 19.21
N PHE A 458 26.87 27.15 18.43
CA PHE A 458 27.36 25.98 17.68
C PHE A 458 28.00 26.35 16.34
N GLN A 459 27.97 27.62 15.93
CA GLN A 459 28.54 28.08 14.66
C GLN A 459 30.06 27.87 14.65
N ALA A 460 30.57 27.21 13.61
CA ALA A 460 31.99 27.10 13.33
C ALA A 460 32.41 28.07 12.24
N GLY A 461 33.42 28.90 12.52
CA GLY A 461 34.02 29.80 11.54
C GLY A 461 33.89 31.27 11.91
N LYS A 462 33.86 32.14 10.90
CA LYS A 462 33.77 33.59 11.10
C LYS A 462 32.32 34.00 11.40
N LYS A 463 32.16 35.08 12.14
CA LYS A 463 30.86 35.74 12.35
C LYS A 463 30.17 35.98 10.99
N ASP A 464 28.87 35.74 10.94
CA ASP A 464 28.00 35.81 9.75
C ASP A 464 28.23 34.72 8.67
N ASP A 465 29.11 33.73 8.90
CA ASP A 465 29.25 32.55 8.03
C ASP A 465 28.43 31.35 8.55
N TYR A 466 27.18 31.24 8.09
CA TYR A 466 26.24 30.20 8.54
C TYR A 466 26.41 28.85 7.84
N LYS A 467 27.59 28.57 7.25
CA LYS A 467 27.86 27.29 6.59
C LYS A 467 28.05 26.16 7.61
N ASN A 468 28.95 26.30 8.59
CA ASN A 468 29.34 25.16 9.43
C ASN A 468 28.82 25.27 10.87
N PHE A 469 28.38 24.15 11.44
CA PHE A 469 28.00 24.03 12.84
C PHE A 469 28.63 22.77 13.48
N LEU A 470 28.60 22.68 14.81
CA LEU A 470 29.24 21.62 15.58
C LEU A 470 28.25 20.85 16.47
N PHE A 471 27.22 20.24 15.85
CA PHE A 471 26.30 19.35 16.56
C PHE A 471 26.84 17.93 16.71
N ASP A 472 26.58 17.26 17.83
CA ASP A 472 26.91 15.85 18.05
C ASP A 472 26.07 14.90 17.19
N ILE A 473 24.77 15.23 17.09
CA ILE A 473 23.75 14.39 16.48
C ILE A 473 22.96 15.22 15.48
N MET A 474 22.73 14.66 14.29
CA MET A 474 21.82 15.27 13.31
C MET A 474 20.86 14.22 12.77
N MET A 475 19.56 14.50 12.86
CA MET A 475 18.52 13.63 12.32
C MET A 475 17.61 14.46 11.43
N ALA A 476 17.31 13.97 10.25
CA ALA A 476 16.46 14.71 9.31
C ALA A 476 15.70 13.78 8.37
N ASN A 477 14.52 14.23 7.96
CA ASN A 477 13.80 13.70 6.81
C ASN A 477 13.62 14.83 5.76
N PRO A 478 14.65 15.10 4.93
CA PRO A 478 14.57 16.15 3.92
C PRO A 478 13.48 15.89 2.87
N PRO A 479 12.94 16.94 2.21
CA PRO A 479 11.93 16.78 1.18
C PRO A 479 12.46 15.95 -0.01
N PHE A 480 11.69 14.93 -0.41
CA PHE A 480 12.09 13.95 -1.45
C PHE A 480 11.88 14.45 -2.89
N ALA A 481 11.11 15.51 -3.07
CA ALA A 481 10.74 16.03 -4.38
C ALA A 481 10.98 17.54 -4.50
N GLY A 482 11.20 17.96 -5.74
CA GLY A 482 11.48 19.35 -6.11
C GLY A 482 12.97 19.59 -6.37
N ASP A 483 13.22 20.32 -7.44
CA ASP A 483 14.57 20.73 -7.84
C ASP A 483 14.82 22.20 -7.50
N ILE A 484 16.01 22.51 -7.01
CA ILE A 484 16.52 23.87 -6.86
C ILE A 484 17.21 24.29 -8.15
N LYS A 485 16.78 25.41 -8.72
CA LYS A 485 17.36 25.97 -9.95
C LYS A 485 18.21 27.22 -9.70
N GLU A 486 18.04 27.87 -8.55
CA GLU A 486 18.78 29.09 -8.22
C GLU A 486 20.29 28.82 -8.09
N SER A 487 21.09 29.38 -9.00
CA SER A 487 22.53 29.14 -9.05
C SER A 487 23.27 29.61 -7.80
N VAL A 488 22.75 30.62 -7.08
CA VAL A 488 23.33 31.10 -5.82
C VAL A 488 23.29 30.01 -4.74
N ILE A 489 22.20 29.26 -4.66
CA ILE A 489 22.08 28.14 -3.72
C ILE A 489 22.97 26.99 -4.19
N VAL A 490 22.82 26.54 -5.44
CA VAL A 490 23.55 25.37 -5.97
C VAL A 490 25.07 25.56 -5.92
N SER A 491 25.59 26.75 -6.24
CA SER A 491 27.03 27.04 -6.21
C SER A 491 27.63 27.11 -4.80
N SER A 492 26.79 27.06 -3.76
CA SER A 492 27.23 27.06 -2.36
C SER A 492 27.58 25.66 -1.82
N TYR A 493 27.33 24.62 -2.62
CA TYR A 493 27.52 23.21 -2.28
C TYR A 493 28.54 22.55 -3.21
N ASP A 494 29.58 21.97 -2.63
CA ASP A 494 30.67 21.31 -3.35
C ASP A 494 30.20 20.02 -4.06
N LEU A 495 29.27 19.27 -3.45
CA LEU A 495 28.72 18.01 -3.97
C LEU A 495 28.14 18.14 -5.39
N VAL A 496 27.65 19.32 -5.76
CA VAL A 496 27.01 19.59 -7.06
C VAL A 496 27.66 20.72 -7.84
N ARG A 497 28.83 21.18 -7.41
CA ARG A 497 29.53 22.33 -7.99
C ARG A 497 29.83 22.15 -9.48
N ASP A 498 30.20 20.95 -9.91
CA ASP A 498 30.50 20.62 -11.32
C ASP A 498 29.26 20.52 -12.22
N LYS A 499 28.06 20.62 -11.63
CA LYS A 499 26.77 20.68 -12.34
C LYS A 499 26.30 22.12 -12.59
N VAL A 500 26.94 23.12 -11.97
CA VAL A 500 26.63 24.54 -12.18
C VAL A 500 26.93 24.94 -13.63
N GLY A 501 25.95 25.57 -14.31
CA GLY A 501 26.11 26.09 -15.68
C GLY A 501 25.89 25.07 -16.82
N LYS A 502 25.77 23.76 -16.54
CA LYS A 502 25.44 22.73 -17.53
C LYS A 502 23.92 22.67 -17.82
N GLY A 503 23.40 23.76 -18.38
CA GLY A 503 22.04 23.83 -18.95
C GLY A 503 20.90 23.55 -17.97
N ASN A 504 20.62 24.47 -17.04
CA ASN A 504 19.36 24.66 -16.30
C ASN A 504 18.56 23.43 -15.78
N LYS A 505 19.16 22.24 -15.67
CA LYS A 505 18.57 21.08 -15.00
C LYS A 505 18.78 21.30 -13.52
N GLY A 506 17.70 21.56 -12.78
CA GLY A 506 17.80 21.81 -11.34
C GLY A 506 18.37 20.62 -10.58
N VAL A 507 18.74 20.84 -9.32
CA VAL A 507 19.32 19.84 -8.42
C VAL A 507 18.28 19.44 -7.38
N GLY A 508 18.07 18.15 -7.18
CA GLY A 508 17.16 17.65 -6.13
C GLY A 508 17.52 18.20 -4.75
N ARG A 509 16.51 18.65 -4.01
CA ARG A 509 16.69 19.22 -2.66
C ARG A 509 17.38 18.22 -1.72
N ASP A 510 16.94 16.97 -1.75
CA ASP A 510 17.50 15.85 -0.98
C ASP A 510 19.02 15.71 -1.14
N ILE A 511 19.55 15.93 -2.36
CA ILE A 511 21.00 15.91 -2.63
C ILE A 511 21.72 17.03 -1.88
N LEU A 512 21.21 18.26 -1.94
CA LEU A 512 21.83 19.41 -1.25
C LEU A 512 21.79 19.25 0.27
N PHE A 513 20.71 18.64 0.79
CA PHE A 513 20.59 18.35 2.21
C PHE A 513 21.67 17.38 2.69
N ILE A 514 22.20 16.45 1.86
CA ILE A 514 23.30 15.55 2.27
C ILE A 514 24.54 16.34 2.69
N GLU A 515 25.03 17.25 1.84
CA GLU A 515 26.17 18.09 2.19
C GLU A 515 25.83 19.04 3.34
N ARG A 516 24.65 19.69 3.29
CA ARG A 516 24.24 20.64 4.32
C ARG A 516 24.21 19.99 5.70
N ASN A 517 23.64 18.80 5.80
CA ASN A 517 23.56 18.01 7.04
C ASN A 517 24.95 17.62 7.57
N LEU A 518 25.90 17.34 6.69
CA LEU A 518 27.28 17.09 7.06
C LEU A 518 28.02 18.35 7.52
N ASP A 519 27.67 19.53 6.98
CA ASP A 519 28.21 20.82 7.43
C ASP A 519 27.75 21.19 8.87
N PHE A 520 26.59 20.69 9.31
CA PHE A 520 26.11 20.86 10.69
C PHE A 520 26.76 19.92 11.70
N LEU A 521 27.31 18.81 11.22
CA LEU A 521 27.79 17.73 12.07
C LEU A 521 29.25 17.98 12.49
N LYS A 522 29.53 17.90 13.79
CA LYS A 522 30.90 18.02 14.31
C LYS A 522 31.76 16.80 13.88
N PRO A 523 33.10 16.93 13.81
CA PRO A 523 33.97 15.76 13.65
C PRO A 523 33.70 14.69 14.72
N GLY A 524 33.48 13.44 14.32
CA GLY A 524 33.09 12.34 15.22
C GLY A 524 31.60 12.28 15.58
N GLY A 525 30.83 13.32 15.24
CA GLY A 525 29.38 13.34 15.36
C GLY A 525 28.72 12.34 14.40
N ARG A 526 27.45 12.03 14.66
CA ARG A 526 26.69 10.99 13.94
C ARG A 526 25.33 11.48 13.47
N MET A 527 24.85 10.89 12.38
CA MET A 527 23.57 11.27 11.80
C MET A 527 22.73 10.10 11.30
N ALA A 528 21.42 10.32 11.26
CA ALA A 528 20.45 9.50 10.55
C ALA A 528 19.67 10.39 9.58
N VAL A 529 19.67 10.06 8.29
CA VAL A 529 18.94 10.82 7.28
C VAL A 529 18.06 9.90 6.45
N VAL A 530 16.79 10.25 6.31
CA VAL A 530 15.86 9.54 5.43
C VAL A 530 16.05 10.05 4.01
N LEU A 531 16.33 9.15 3.06
CA LEU A 531 16.56 9.50 1.66
C LEU A 531 15.78 8.57 0.71
N PRO A 532 15.41 9.03 -0.49
CA PRO A 532 14.85 8.16 -1.52
C PRO A 532 15.83 7.06 -1.92
N GLN A 533 15.30 5.86 -2.16
CA GLN A 533 16.08 4.68 -2.54
C GLN A 533 17.06 4.92 -3.70
N GLY A 534 16.67 5.77 -4.66
CA GLY A 534 17.48 6.11 -5.83
C GLY A 534 18.89 6.61 -5.50
N ARG A 535 19.08 7.29 -4.36
CA ARG A 535 20.40 7.82 -3.94
C ARG A 535 21.39 6.73 -3.57
N PHE A 536 20.86 5.59 -3.13
CA PHE A 536 21.64 4.44 -2.71
C PHE A 536 22.03 3.53 -3.89
N ASN A 537 21.24 3.51 -4.98
CA ASN A 537 21.39 2.53 -6.05
C ASN A 537 21.63 3.06 -7.47
N ASN A 538 21.26 4.29 -7.79
CA ASN A 538 21.41 4.81 -9.16
C ASN A 538 22.90 4.97 -9.50
N SER A 539 23.30 4.53 -10.69
CA SER A 539 24.67 4.69 -11.19
C SER A 539 25.06 6.16 -11.35
N SER A 540 24.11 6.98 -11.81
CA SER A 540 24.32 8.43 -11.96
C SER A 540 24.58 9.15 -10.64
N ASP A 541 24.24 8.54 -9.51
CA ASP A 541 24.37 9.08 -8.16
C ASP A 541 25.59 8.52 -7.40
N LYS A 542 26.48 7.76 -8.06
CA LYS A 542 27.72 7.25 -7.45
C LYS A 542 28.54 8.36 -6.79
N TYR A 543 28.62 9.53 -7.41
CA TYR A 543 29.34 10.69 -6.87
C TYR A 543 28.84 11.12 -5.47
N ILE A 544 27.56 10.89 -5.15
CA ILE A 544 27.00 11.15 -3.81
C ILE A 544 27.60 10.18 -2.81
N ARG A 545 27.69 8.89 -3.17
CA ARG A 545 28.23 7.84 -2.31
C ARG A 545 29.73 7.99 -2.10
N ASP A 546 30.45 8.38 -3.15
CA ASP A 546 31.87 8.77 -3.07
C ASP A 546 32.06 9.93 -2.08
N PHE A 547 31.26 10.99 -2.22
CA PHE A 547 31.32 12.17 -1.35
C PHE A 547 31.05 11.84 0.13
N ILE A 548 30.08 10.96 0.38
CA ILE A 548 29.73 10.46 1.72
C ILE A 548 30.90 9.65 2.30
N ALA A 549 31.39 8.64 1.59
CA ALA A 549 32.45 7.76 2.08
C ALA A 549 33.78 8.50 2.34
N GLU A 550 34.06 9.54 1.56
CA GLU A 550 35.23 10.40 1.76
C GLU A 550 35.19 11.14 3.12
N ARG A 551 33.99 11.47 3.61
CA ARG A 551 33.76 12.32 4.80
C ARG A 551 33.26 11.58 6.02
N CYS A 552 32.63 10.42 5.84
CA CYS A 552 31.99 9.67 6.90
C CYS A 552 32.20 8.16 6.79
N ARG A 553 32.17 7.50 7.94
CA ARG A 553 31.88 6.07 8.06
C ARG A 553 30.40 5.84 7.79
N ILE A 554 30.08 4.93 6.88
CA ILE A 554 28.71 4.43 6.74
C ILE A 554 28.48 3.38 7.84
N LEU A 555 27.58 3.65 8.78
CA LEU A 555 27.32 2.74 9.89
C LEU A 555 26.28 1.69 9.51
N ALA A 556 25.16 2.18 8.96
CA ALA A 556 24.04 1.33 8.57
C ALA A 556 23.20 1.94 7.45
N VAL A 557 22.52 1.08 6.70
CA VAL A 557 21.41 1.46 5.83
C VAL A 557 20.21 0.56 6.14
N VAL A 558 19.10 1.19 6.55
CA VAL A 558 17.85 0.50 6.84
C VAL A 558 16.82 0.81 5.77
N GLY A 559 16.53 -0.16 4.90
CA GLY A 559 15.48 -0.06 3.87
C GLY A 559 14.09 -0.13 4.48
N LEU A 560 13.28 0.90 4.24
CA LEU A 560 11.92 0.99 4.76
C LEU A 560 10.93 0.35 3.78
N HIS A 561 9.81 -0.15 4.31
CA HIS A 561 8.76 -0.72 3.48
C HIS A 561 8.11 0.35 2.59
N GLY A 562 7.67 -0.02 1.38
CA GLY A 562 7.04 0.93 0.43
C GLY A 562 5.71 1.54 0.89
N ASN A 563 5.19 1.14 2.05
CA ASN A 563 3.97 1.67 2.66
C ASN A 563 4.25 2.64 3.82
N THR A 564 5.50 2.74 4.29
CA THR A 564 5.86 3.53 5.47
C THR A 564 5.39 5.00 5.35
N PHE A 565 5.55 5.60 4.18
CA PHE A 565 5.14 6.98 3.88
C PHE A 565 3.79 7.11 3.16
N LYS A 566 3.00 6.03 3.04
CA LYS A 566 1.63 6.11 2.54
C LYS A 566 0.69 6.77 3.57
N PRO A 567 -0.40 7.42 3.14
CA PRO A 567 -0.86 7.57 1.74
C PRO A 567 -0.09 8.62 0.92
N HIS A 568 0.82 9.36 1.53
CA HIS A 568 1.41 10.56 0.93
C HIS A 568 2.35 10.27 -0.24
N THR A 569 3.16 9.22 -0.14
CA THR A 569 3.98 8.72 -1.25
C THR A 569 4.20 7.22 -1.17
N GLY A 570 4.24 6.57 -2.34
CA GLY A 570 4.71 5.20 -2.51
C GLY A 570 6.20 5.09 -2.84
N THR A 571 6.94 6.21 -2.83
CA THR A 571 8.39 6.20 -3.02
C THR A 571 9.05 5.41 -1.92
N LYS A 572 9.83 4.40 -2.30
CA LYS A 572 10.64 3.63 -1.36
C LYS A 572 11.79 4.49 -0.83
N THR A 573 12.01 4.43 0.48
CA THR A 573 13.02 5.22 1.19
C THR A 573 13.86 4.32 2.07
N SER A 574 15.05 4.80 2.40
CA SER A 574 15.97 4.15 3.34
C SER A 574 16.48 5.19 4.34
N VAL A 575 16.80 4.74 5.55
CA VAL A 575 17.50 5.56 6.54
C VAL A 575 19.00 5.28 6.45
N LEU A 576 19.78 6.32 6.18
CA LEU A 576 21.24 6.26 6.15
C LEU A 576 21.82 6.74 7.48
N PHE A 577 22.59 5.87 8.14
CA PHE A 577 23.30 6.16 9.38
C PHE A 577 24.79 6.39 9.10
N LEU A 578 25.31 7.56 9.48
CA LEU A 578 26.70 7.95 9.26
C LEU A 578 27.37 8.40 10.56
N GLN A 579 28.70 8.28 10.63
CA GLN A 579 29.54 8.98 11.60
C GLN A 579 30.65 9.73 10.87
N LYS A 580 30.80 11.03 11.14
CA LYS A 580 31.80 11.88 10.47
C LYS A 580 33.21 11.48 10.91
N TRP A 581 34.11 11.31 9.95
CA TRP A 581 35.50 10.96 10.25
C TRP A 581 36.15 12.02 11.17
N ASN A 582 36.98 11.56 12.11
CA ASN A 582 37.75 12.41 13.00
C ASN A 582 39.12 11.79 13.30
N ASP A 583 40.14 12.32 12.63
CA ASP A 583 41.55 11.96 12.84
C ASP A 583 42.29 12.98 13.73
N ALA A 584 41.59 14.00 14.25
CA ALA A 584 42.20 15.10 14.99
C ALA A 584 42.63 14.64 16.41
N PRO A 585 43.94 14.70 16.76
CA PRO A 585 44.44 14.28 18.06
C PRO A 585 43.93 15.12 19.24
N THR A 586 43.40 16.31 18.98
CA THR A 586 43.02 17.31 19.98
C THR A 586 41.69 17.04 20.68
N VAL A 587 40.81 16.21 20.10
CA VAL A 587 39.44 15.93 20.62
C VAL A 587 39.29 14.47 21.11
N GLY A 588 40.26 13.61 20.80
CA GLY A 588 40.12 12.16 20.91
C GLY A 588 39.39 11.59 19.68
N PRO A 589 39.90 10.52 19.03
CA PRO A 589 39.32 10.01 17.79
C PRO A 589 38.03 9.23 18.07
N LEU A 590 36.88 9.93 18.10
CA LEU A 590 35.55 9.30 18.22
C LEU A 590 35.20 8.41 17.00
N CYS A 591 35.75 8.72 15.83
CA CYS A 591 35.57 7.93 14.61
C CYS A 591 36.82 8.04 13.71
N PRO A 592 37.91 7.33 14.02
CA PRO A 592 39.12 7.38 13.21
C PRO A 592 38.83 6.87 11.80
N ARG A 593 39.44 7.50 10.80
CA ARG A 593 39.30 7.09 9.40
C ARG A 593 39.84 5.67 9.23
N LYS A 594 39.01 4.82 8.63
CA LYS A 594 39.38 3.45 8.22
C LYS A 594 39.15 3.31 6.73
N GLU A 595 40.14 2.76 6.04
CA GLU A 595 40.03 2.45 4.59
C GLU A 595 38.98 1.37 4.33
N ASP A 596 38.77 0.48 5.30
CA ASP A 596 37.80 -0.59 5.20
C ASP A 596 37.13 -0.87 6.56
N TYR A 597 35.85 -1.22 6.54
CA TYR A 597 35.00 -1.38 7.72
C TYR A 597 33.70 -2.10 7.38
N ASN A 598 33.06 -2.70 8.39
CA ASN A 598 31.76 -3.35 8.22
C ASN A 598 30.61 -2.32 8.25
N ILE A 599 29.59 -2.58 7.43
CA ILE A 599 28.35 -1.80 7.31
C ILE A 599 27.18 -2.74 7.63
N PHE A 600 26.26 -2.27 8.44
CA PHE A 600 25.04 -2.98 8.80
C PHE A 600 23.90 -2.66 7.81
N PHE A 601 23.43 -3.65 7.07
CA PHE A 601 22.27 -3.50 6.18
C PHE A 601 21.07 -4.22 6.79
N ALA A 602 19.91 -3.58 6.81
CA ALA A 602 18.67 -4.22 7.22
C ALA A 602 17.47 -3.76 6.38
N THR A 603 16.47 -4.61 6.19
CA THR A 603 15.26 -4.28 5.45
C THR A 603 14.02 -4.57 6.29
N MET A 604 13.21 -3.54 6.54
CA MET A 604 11.93 -3.63 7.24
C MET A 604 10.97 -4.59 6.51
N GLN A 605 10.58 -5.70 7.15
CA GLN A 605 9.68 -6.69 6.57
C GLN A 605 8.22 -6.42 6.92
N LYS A 606 7.96 -5.84 8.10
CA LYS A 606 6.61 -5.50 8.54
C LYS A 606 6.31 -4.05 8.22
N SER A 607 5.27 -3.78 7.45
CA SER A 607 5.06 -2.45 6.87
C SER A 607 4.64 -1.37 7.87
N GLY A 608 4.08 -1.73 9.03
CA GLY A 608 3.41 -0.81 9.96
C GLY A 608 2.13 -0.16 9.42
N LYS A 609 1.94 -0.15 8.10
CA LYS A 609 0.79 0.42 7.39
C LYS A 609 0.32 -0.45 6.23
N ASP A 610 -0.97 -0.45 5.95
CA ASP A 610 -1.53 -1.12 4.79
C ASP A 610 -1.33 -0.34 3.46
N ASN A 611 -1.98 -0.77 2.38
CA ASN A 611 -1.86 -0.11 1.08
C ASN A 611 -2.62 1.23 0.99
N SER A 612 -3.59 1.46 1.88
CA SER A 612 -4.34 2.71 2.02
C SER A 612 -3.57 3.74 2.85
N GLY A 613 -2.58 3.29 3.63
CA GLY A 613 -1.78 4.13 4.53
C GLY A 613 -2.23 4.06 5.99
N ASP A 614 -3.19 3.20 6.31
CA ASP A 614 -3.72 3.03 7.66
C ASP A 614 -2.79 2.14 8.50
N LYS A 615 -2.60 2.51 9.78
CA LYS A 615 -1.72 1.78 10.71
C LYS A 615 -2.22 0.35 10.94
N ILE A 616 -1.32 -0.61 10.84
CA ILE A 616 -1.55 -2.00 11.23
C ILE A 616 -1.11 -2.15 12.68
N TYR A 617 -1.93 -2.75 13.53
CA TYR A 617 -1.65 -2.90 14.96
C TYR A 617 -1.41 -4.35 15.34
N VAL A 618 -0.53 -4.56 16.32
CA VAL A 618 -0.22 -5.87 16.90
C VAL A 618 -1.45 -6.41 17.63
N LYS A 619 -1.76 -7.69 17.43
CA LYS A 619 -2.83 -8.40 18.17
C LYS A 619 -2.25 -9.22 19.32
N ARG A 620 -3.02 -9.40 20.39
CA ARG A 620 -2.65 -10.27 21.51
C ARG A 620 -2.54 -11.73 21.06
N SER A 621 -1.56 -12.43 21.60
CA SER A 621 -1.29 -13.85 21.31
C SER A 621 -2.19 -14.83 22.09
N ASP A 622 -3.08 -14.32 22.96
CA ASP A 622 -4.02 -15.10 23.77
C ASP A 622 -5.24 -15.62 22.99
N GLY A 623 -5.37 -15.23 21.71
CA GLY A 623 -6.47 -15.64 20.85
C GLY A 623 -7.76 -14.84 21.01
N SER A 624 -7.78 -13.77 21.83
CA SER A 624 -8.96 -12.92 22.00
C SER A 624 -9.30 -12.11 20.74
N GLY A 625 -8.27 -11.82 19.93
CA GLY A 625 -8.37 -10.94 18.76
C GLY A 625 -8.19 -9.45 19.08
N ASP A 626 -7.99 -9.10 20.35
CA ASP A 626 -7.78 -7.73 20.80
C ASP A 626 -6.39 -7.21 20.42
N PHE A 627 -6.25 -5.88 20.38
CA PHE A 627 -4.96 -5.23 20.13
C PHE A 627 -4.06 -5.26 21.37
N LEU A 628 -2.75 -5.40 21.13
CA LEU A 628 -1.74 -5.20 22.16
C LEU A 628 -1.63 -3.70 22.45
N LEU A 629 -1.64 -3.35 23.73
CA LEU A 629 -1.58 -1.98 24.20
C LEU A 629 -0.24 -1.72 24.90
N ASP A 630 0.28 -0.50 24.78
CA ASP A 630 1.39 -0.01 25.60
C ASP A 630 0.96 0.23 27.06
N GLU A 631 1.90 0.62 27.92
CA GLU A 631 1.65 0.92 29.34
C GLU A 631 0.63 2.06 29.56
N HIS A 632 0.38 2.87 28.52
CA HIS A 632 -0.57 3.99 28.54
C HIS A 632 -1.91 3.66 27.85
N GLY A 633 -2.12 2.42 27.42
CA GLY A 633 -3.37 1.96 26.79
C GLY A 633 -3.50 2.24 25.29
N HIS A 634 -2.40 2.60 24.60
CA HIS A 634 -2.42 2.82 23.14
C HIS A 634 -2.06 1.58 22.36
N ARG A 635 -2.65 1.43 21.16
CA ARG A 635 -2.38 0.29 20.28
C ARG A 635 -0.97 0.36 19.70
N ILE A 636 -0.22 -0.74 19.79
CA ILE A 636 1.15 -0.84 19.26
C ILE A 636 1.10 -1.13 17.75
N VAL A 637 1.84 -0.35 16.95
CA VAL A 637 1.95 -0.54 15.49
C VAL A 637 2.80 -1.77 15.18
N ASP A 638 2.34 -2.62 14.25
CA ASP A 638 3.02 -3.86 13.87
C ASP A 638 4.19 -3.60 12.91
N HIS A 639 5.39 -3.49 13.47
CA HIS A 639 6.65 -3.34 12.76
C HIS A 639 7.76 -4.23 13.36
N ASP A 640 8.91 -4.32 12.68
CA ASP A 640 10.10 -5.07 13.08
C ASP A 640 11.33 -4.17 13.35
N LEU A 641 11.13 -2.84 13.42
CA LEU A 641 12.24 -1.90 13.61
C LEU A 641 12.86 -1.90 15.00
N PHE A 642 12.07 -2.08 16.08
CA PHE A 642 12.57 -2.09 17.46
C PHE A 642 11.56 -2.72 18.43
N ASN A 643 11.98 -3.00 19.68
CA ASN A 643 11.08 -3.50 20.73
C ASN A 643 10.33 -2.38 21.50
N HIS A 644 9.08 -2.62 21.89
CA HIS A 644 8.28 -1.71 22.71
C HIS A 644 8.44 -2.06 24.20
N ASP A 645 9.57 -1.69 24.80
CA ASP A 645 9.85 -1.84 26.24
C ASP A 645 9.54 -3.27 26.78
N GLY A 646 9.84 -4.30 25.97
CA GLY A 646 9.64 -5.72 26.30
C GLY A 646 8.24 -6.28 25.96
N LEU A 647 7.30 -5.44 25.53
CA LEU A 647 5.96 -5.86 25.08
C LEU A 647 5.98 -6.57 23.72
N THR A 648 6.95 -6.21 22.89
CA THR A 648 7.22 -6.87 21.60
C THR A 648 8.63 -7.46 21.61
N GLN A 649 8.88 -8.40 20.70
CA GLN A 649 10.22 -8.93 20.46
C GLN A 649 11.21 -7.82 20.03
N ASP A 650 12.51 -8.06 20.25
CA ASP A 650 13.62 -7.28 19.70
C ASP A 650 13.45 -7.04 18.19
N GLY A 651 14.03 -5.96 17.66
CA GLY A 651 13.98 -5.61 16.25
C GLY A 651 15.34 -5.20 15.67
N ILE A 652 15.29 -4.53 14.52
CA ILE A 652 16.48 -4.05 13.77
C ILE A 652 17.37 -3.13 14.61
N ALA A 653 16.79 -2.24 15.41
CA ALA A 653 17.55 -1.31 16.26
C ALA A 653 18.37 -2.07 17.31
N GLU A 654 17.78 -3.07 17.98
CA GLU A 654 18.51 -3.88 18.95
C GLU A 654 19.60 -4.73 18.29
N ALA A 655 19.39 -5.21 17.05
CA ALA A 655 20.44 -5.88 16.27
C ALA A 655 21.61 -4.94 15.94
N PHE A 656 21.30 -3.69 15.54
CA PHE A 656 22.31 -2.67 15.30
C PHE A 656 23.06 -2.28 16.59
N MET A 657 22.39 -2.23 17.75
CA MET A 657 23.06 -1.95 19.02
C MET A 657 24.13 -3.00 19.34
N GLU A 658 23.85 -4.29 19.11
CA GLU A 658 24.86 -5.34 19.27
C GLU A 658 25.98 -5.24 18.22
N PHE A 659 25.66 -4.90 16.97
CA PHE A 659 26.66 -4.56 15.95
C PHE A 659 27.55 -3.38 16.36
N ALA A 660 26.96 -2.31 16.92
CA ALA A 660 27.68 -1.13 17.36
C ALA A 660 28.65 -1.44 18.52
N LYS A 661 28.25 -2.30 19.45
CA LYS A 661 29.13 -2.82 20.51
C LYS A 661 30.27 -3.68 19.93
N LYS A 662 29.96 -4.57 18.98
CA LYS A 662 30.95 -5.41 18.27
C LYS A 662 32.01 -4.55 17.55
N GLU A 663 31.57 -3.50 16.88
CA GLU A 663 32.41 -2.57 16.11
C GLU A 663 33.05 -1.45 16.95
N ALA A 664 32.81 -1.45 18.28
CA ALA A 664 33.28 -0.46 19.24
C ALA A 664 32.99 0.99 18.80
N LEU A 665 31.73 1.27 18.43
CA LEU A 665 31.29 2.62 18.10
C LEU A 665 31.22 3.49 19.37
N SER A 666 31.83 4.68 19.33
CA SER A 666 32.09 5.54 20.50
C SER A 666 30.86 5.98 21.31
N PHE A 667 29.65 5.84 20.75
CA PHE A 667 28.38 6.25 21.37
C PHE A 667 27.60 5.07 21.97
N PHE A 668 28.21 3.88 21.98
CA PHE A 668 27.74 2.69 22.68
C PHE A 668 28.80 2.12 23.66
N ASP A 669 29.77 2.94 24.05
CA ASP A 669 30.85 2.55 24.95
C ASP A 669 30.35 2.04 26.31
N LEU A 670 31.07 1.04 26.84
CA LEU A 670 30.77 0.26 28.04
C LEU A 670 31.01 1.07 29.32
N GLY A 671 30.11 2.03 29.61
CA GLY A 671 29.93 2.54 30.96
C GLY A 671 29.37 1.46 31.91
N SER A 672 29.26 1.76 33.21
CA SER A 672 28.78 0.80 34.22
C SER A 672 27.34 0.29 34.01
N SER A 673 26.55 0.93 33.14
CA SER A 673 25.15 0.59 32.83
C SER A 673 24.94 -0.10 31.47
N VAL A 674 25.94 -0.14 30.58
CA VAL A 674 25.80 -0.73 29.23
C VAL A 674 26.34 -2.16 29.24
N MET A 675 25.48 -3.13 28.92
CA MET A 675 25.90 -4.54 28.83
C MET A 675 26.90 -4.76 27.67
N PRO A 676 27.94 -5.60 27.86
CA PRO A 676 28.89 -5.98 26.82
C PRO A 676 28.21 -6.62 25.61
N PHE A 677 28.92 -6.67 24.49
CA PHE A 677 28.48 -7.36 23.27
C PHE A 677 28.06 -8.81 23.58
N ASP A 678 26.83 -9.17 23.19
CA ASP A 678 26.30 -10.51 23.32
C ASP A 678 26.27 -11.19 21.94
N ALA A 679 27.26 -12.07 21.72
CA ALA A 679 27.40 -12.79 20.46
C ALA A 679 26.21 -13.71 20.15
N VAL A 680 25.61 -14.33 21.17
CA VAL A 680 24.49 -15.27 21.00
C VAL A 680 23.22 -14.49 20.64
N LYS A 681 22.97 -13.37 21.33
CA LYS A 681 21.88 -12.46 20.99
C LYS A 681 22.07 -11.90 19.58
N TYR A 682 23.27 -11.46 19.22
CA TYR A 682 23.55 -10.91 17.90
C TYR A 682 23.30 -11.94 16.79
N GLU A 683 23.82 -13.16 16.91
CA GLU A 683 23.60 -14.21 15.91
C GLU A 683 22.11 -14.56 15.75
N ARG A 684 21.36 -14.62 16.86
CA ARG A 684 19.91 -14.83 16.84
C ARG A 684 19.20 -13.70 16.08
N LEU A 685 19.50 -12.44 16.40
CA LEU A 685 18.85 -11.29 15.76
C LEU A 685 19.20 -11.19 14.26
N MET A 686 20.47 -11.40 13.91
CA MET A 686 20.90 -11.45 12.51
C MET A 686 20.25 -12.63 11.75
N GLY A 687 19.89 -13.72 12.43
CA GLY A 687 19.12 -14.83 11.88
C GLY A 687 17.63 -14.52 11.70
N GLU A 688 17.00 -13.85 12.66
CA GLU A 688 15.56 -13.53 12.71
C GLU A 688 15.14 -12.42 11.74
N PHE A 689 15.96 -11.37 11.57
CA PHE A 689 15.61 -10.21 10.73
C PHE A 689 16.28 -10.27 9.35
N GLU A 690 15.73 -9.55 8.37
CA GLU A 690 16.36 -9.37 7.05
C GLU A 690 17.53 -8.37 7.18
N ALA A 691 18.59 -8.80 7.84
CA ALA A 691 19.79 -8.02 8.12
C ALA A 691 21.06 -8.80 7.76
N VAL A 692 22.07 -8.08 7.27
CA VAL A 692 23.38 -8.61 6.91
C VAL A 692 24.48 -7.61 7.26
N GLU A 693 25.70 -8.12 7.39
CA GLU A 693 26.91 -7.34 7.56
C GLU A 693 27.76 -7.48 6.30
N ILE A 694 28.10 -6.34 5.67
CA ILE A 694 28.89 -6.30 4.45
C ILE A 694 30.08 -5.37 4.68
N ASN A 695 31.25 -5.83 4.29
CA ASN A 695 32.48 -5.06 4.39
C ASN A 695 32.55 -4.03 3.24
N TYR A 696 33.05 -2.81 3.51
CA TYR A 696 33.09 -1.72 2.54
C TYR A 696 33.84 -2.10 1.26
N ALA A 697 34.94 -2.85 1.35
CA ALA A 697 35.68 -3.33 0.19
C ALA A 697 34.92 -4.38 -0.67
N GLN A 698 33.82 -4.96 -0.16
CA GLN A 698 32.95 -5.89 -0.89
C GLN A 698 31.84 -5.18 -1.67
N LEU A 699 31.68 -3.87 -1.52
CA LEU A 699 30.73 -3.12 -2.34
C LEU A 699 31.13 -3.21 -3.81
N GLU A 700 30.13 -3.37 -4.68
CA GLU A 700 30.37 -3.47 -6.11
C GLU A 700 30.85 -2.12 -6.72
N ARG A 701 31.25 -2.11 -7.99
CA ARG A 701 31.93 -0.95 -8.60
C ARG A 701 31.14 0.37 -8.59
N THR A 702 29.81 0.34 -8.52
CA THR A 702 28.96 1.53 -8.38
C THR A 702 28.75 1.95 -6.92
N LEU A 703 29.40 1.26 -5.97
CA LEU A 703 29.32 1.46 -4.52
C LEU A 703 27.87 1.46 -4.02
N ARG A 704 27.02 0.60 -4.59
CA ARG A 704 25.61 0.50 -4.23
C ARG A 704 25.45 0.12 -2.75
N ILE A 705 24.62 0.87 -2.03
CA ILE A 705 24.44 0.74 -0.57
C ILE A 705 22.96 0.69 -0.15
N ASP A 706 22.04 0.25 -1.01
CA ASP A 706 20.69 -0.09 -0.56
C ASP A 706 20.62 -1.51 0.00
N SER A 707 19.83 -1.69 1.06
CA SER A 707 19.73 -2.96 1.77
C SER A 707 19.17 -4.10 0.91
N GLU A 708 18.30 -3.79 -0.06
CA GLU A 708 17.71 -4.78 -0.98
C GLU A 708 18.75 -5.44 -1.89
N PHE A 709 19.86 -4.75 -2.17
CA PHE A 709 20.95 -5.33 -2.94
C PHE A 709 21.67 -6.45 -2.16
N PHE A 710 21.58 -6.42 -0.83
CA PHE A 710 22.28 -7.31 0.09
C PHE A 710 21.33 -8.22 0.87
N THR A 711 20.13 -8.50 0.37
CA THR A 711 19.24 -9.49 1.00
C THR A 711 19.94 -10.83 1.18
N LYS A 712 19.57 -11.58 2.22
CA LYS A 712 20.13 -12.90 2.53
C LYS A 712 20.06 -13.83 1.33
N LYS A 713 18.93 -13.82 0.61
CA LYS A 713 18.72 -14.54 -0.66
C LYS A 713 19.83 -14.25 -1.69
N HIS A 714 20.16 -12.98 -1.91
CA HIS A 714 21.19 -12.61 -2.88
C HIS A 714 22.60 -13.01 -2.42
N ILE A 715 22.88 -12.87 -1.11
CA ILE A 715 24.17 -13.27 -0.54
C ILE A 715 24.37 -14.80 -0.61
N GLU A 716 23.34 -15.60 -0.35
CA GLU A 716 23.39 -17.06 -0.48
C GLU A 716 23.60 -17.52 -1.93
N VAL A 717 22.91 -16.87 -2.88
CA VAL A 717 23.09 -17.10 -4.31
C VAL A 717 24.52 -16.78 -4.74
N GLU A 718 25.05 -15.63 -4.31
CA GLU A 718 26.43 -15.23 -4.59
C GLU A 718 27.44 -16.22 -4.01
N LYS A 719 27.26 -16.67 -2.76
CA LYS A 719 28.09 -17.72 -2.13
C LYS A 719 28.08 -19.02 -2.95
N SER A 720 26.91 -19.44 -3.41
CA SER A 720 26.75 -20.67 -4.21
C SER A 720 27.44 -20.57 -5.58
N ILE A 721 27.34 -19.42 -6.24
CA ILE A 721 28.02 -19.16 -7.51
C ILE A 721 29.53 -19.07 -7.32
N ASN A 722 30.00 -18.38 -6.27
CA ASN A 722 31.42 -18.23 -5.96
C ASN A 722 32.08 -19.53 -5.48
N ALA A 723 31.29 -20.49 -4.98
CA ALA A 723 31.77 -21.85 -4.70
C ALA A 723 32.09 -22.65 -5.99
N LYS A 724 31.65 -22.16 -7.16
CA LYS A 724 32.00 -22.70 -8.47
C LYS A 724 33.01 -21.77 -9.15
N GLN A 725 33.78 -22.30 -10.11
CA GLN A 725 34.51 -21.44 -11.02
C GLN A 725 33.49 -20.67 -11.86
N SER A 726 33.54 -19.34 -11.85
CA SER A 726 32.57 -18.50 -12.57
C SER A 726 33.27 -17.39 -13.35
N GLN A 727 32.60 -16.88 -14.38
CA GLN A 727 33.08 -15.76 -15.20
C GLN A 727 31.94 -14.79 -15.53
N PRO A 728 32.23 -13.50 -15.78
CA PRO A 728 31.26 -12.52 -16.27
C PRO A 728 30.47 -12.99 -17.49
N LEU A 729 29.18 -12.69 -17.55
CA LEU A 729 28.31 -12.97 -18.71
C LEU A 729 28.88 -12.37 -20.01
N THR A 730 29.48 -11.19 -19.95
CA THR A 730 30.13 -10.52 -21.09
C THR A 730 31.31 -11.31 -21.69
N ASN A 731 31.87 -12.30 -20.97
CA ASN A 731 32.85 -13.21 -21.56
C ASN A 731 32.21 -14.19 -22.56
N PHE A 732 30.93 -14.50 -22.38
CA PHE A 732 30.20 -15.48 -23.19
C PHE A 732 29.36 -14.85 -24.29
N VAL A 733 28.95 -13.58 -24.16
CA VAL A 733 28.06 -12.91 -25.11
C VAL A 733 28.58 -11.53 -25.53
N ASN A 734 28.19 -11.09 -26.72
CA ASN A 734 28.17 -9.67 -27.10
C ASN A 734 26.80 -9.09 -26.77
N ILE A 735 26.76 -7.88 -26.21
CA ILE A 735 25.51 -7.29 -25.70
C ILE A 735 25.14 -6.08 -26.54
N SER A 736 23.88 -6.02 -26.96
CA SER A 736 23.25 -4.85 -27.56
C SER A 736 21.79 -4.77 -27.10
N ASP A 737 21.01 -3.86 -27.69
CA ASP A 737 19.59 -3.72 -27.41
C ASP A 737 18.78 -3.46 -28.69
N GLY A 738 17.45 -3.57 -28.57
CA GLY A 738 16.56 -3.37 -29.70
C GLY A 738 16.46 -1.93 -30.21
N ASN A 739 15.47 -1.68 -31.06
CA ASN A 739 15.26 -0.39 -31.70
C ASN A 739 14.74 0.69 -30.72
N HIS A 740 15.35 1.88 -30.75
CA HIS A 740 14.95 3.07 -29.95
C HIS A 740 14.03 4.04 -30.70
N LEU A 741 13.92 3.91 -32.02
CA LEU A 741 13.15 4.86 -32.83
C LEU A 741 11.66 4.49 -32.84
N LYS A 742 10.81 5.51 -32.96
CA LYS A 742 9.37 5.33 -33.10
C LYS A 742 9.06 4.73 -34.47
N ILE A 743 8.45 3.54 -34.47
CA ILE A 743 8.05 2.82 -35.69
C ILE A 743 6.58 2.39 -35.67
N SER A 744 5.78 2.96 -34.78
CA SER A 744 4.36 2.58 -34.58
C SER A 744 3.52 2.62 -35.84
N ASP A 745 3.86 3.52 -36.75
CA ASP A 745 3.10 3.78 -37.96
C ASP A 745 3.33 2.68 -39.02
N ASN A 746 4.28 1.78 -38.80
CA ASN A 746 4.58 0.62 -39.64
C ASN A 746 4.06 -0.70 -39.06
N PHE A 747 3.31 -0.67 -37.96
CA PHE A 747 2.74 -1.86 -37.36
C PHE A 747 1.64 -2.47 -38.23
N SER A 748 1.63 -3.79 -38.32
CA SER A 748 0.73 -4.60 -39.14
C SER A 748 0.38 -5.89 -38.39
N ASP A 749 -0.73 -6.52 -38.80
CA ASP A 749 -1.15 -7.85 -38.32
C ASP A 749 -0.34 -8.99 -38.97
N THR A 750 0.39 -8.70 -40.06
CA THR A 750 1.24 -9.65 -40.80
C THR A 750 2.56 -9.00 -41.21
N GLY A 751 3.61 -9.79 -41.40
CA GLY A 751 4.92 -9.32 -41.84
C GLY A 751 6.07 -9.91 -41.04
N ILE A 752 7.08 -9.10 -40.74
CA ILE A 752 8.26 -9.47 -39.96
C ILE A 752 7.98 -9.25 -38.46
N PRO A 753 8.17 -10.26 -37.59
CA PRO A 753 8.01 -10.12 -36.14
C PRO A 753 8.81 -8.96 -35.53
N TYR A 754 8.13 -8.15 -34.72
CA TYR A 754 8.70 -7.10 -33.88
C TYR A 754 8.37 -7.37 -32.39
N TYR A 755 9.34 -7.90 -31.67
CA TYR A 755 9.18 -8.31 -30.26
C TYR A 755 9.32 -7.13 -29.28
N ARG A 756 8.51 -7.13 -28.23
CA ARG A 756 8.49 -6.14 -27.15
C ARG A 756 8.72 -6.85 -25.81
N GLY A 757 8.99 -6.07 -24.74
CA GLY A 757 9.13 -6.58 -23.37
C GLY A 757 8.05 -7.59 -22.93
N GLN A 758 6.77 -7.33 -23.25
CA GLN A 758 5.65 -8.21 -22.91
C GLN A 758 5.63 -9.55 -23.68
N ASP A 759 6.34 -9.63 -24.80
CA ASP A 759 6.39 -10.82 -25.64
C ASP A 759 7.40 -11.85 -25.10
N ILE A 760 8.20 -11.50 -24.07
CA ILE A 760 9.19 -12.39 -23.42
C ILE A 760 8.57 -13.21 -22.30
N HIS A 761 7.75 -14.19 -22.65
CA HIS A 761 7.09 -15.10 -21.69
C HIS A 761 7.28 -16.59 -22.03
N THR A 762 7.80 -16.93 -23.20
CA THR A 762 8.11 -18.31 -23.61
C THR A 762 9.63 -18.57 -23.57
N PHE A 763 10.06 -19.84 -23.56
CA PHE A 763 11.49 -20.15 -23.68
C PHE A 763 12.03 -19.85 -25.08
N PHE A 764 11.26 -20.20 -26.12
CA PHE A 764 11.59 -19.89 -27.51
C PHE A 764 10.73 -18.72 -27.97
N ILE A 765 11.36 -17.66 -28.49
CA ILE A 765 10.67 -16.39 -28.78
C ILE A 765 9.66 -16.51 -29.92
N GLU A 766 9.88 -17.45 -30.84
CA GLU A 766 8.99 -17.75 -31.95
C GLU A 766 7.61 -18.26 -31.49
N ARG A 767 7.48 -18.64 -30.21
CA ARG A 767 6.22 -19.07 -29.58
C ARG A 767 5.43 -17.92 -28.95
N ALA A 768 5.97 -16.71 -28.96
CA ALA A 768 5.28 -15.52 -28.51
C ALA A 768 4.27 -15.02 -29.57
N ASN A 769 3.48 -14.01 -29.21
CA ASN A 769 2.53 -13.35 -30.11
C ASN A 769 2.98 -11.89 -30.38
N PRO A 770 3.96 -11.66 -31.27
CA PRO A 770 4.48 -10.34 -31.55
C PRO A 770 3.50 -9.49 -32.37
N ILE A 771 3.80 -8.20 -32.45
CA ILE A 771 3.28 -7.35 -33.54
C ILE A 771 4.20 -7.48 -34.74
N TYR A 772 3.71 -7.17 -35.94
CA TYR A 772 4.49 -7.29 -37.17
C TYR A 772 4.81 -5.93 -37.77
N ILE A 773 5.88 -5.87 -38.56
CA ILE A 773 6.26 -4.73 -39.38
C ILE A 773 6.46 -5.15 -40.82
N ASN A 774 6.28 -4.21 -41.74
CA ASN A 774 6.57 -4.45 -43.15
C ASN A 774 8.09 -4.56 -43.41
N LYS A 775 8.45 -5.10 -44.57
CA LYS A 775 9.84 -5.33 -44.97
C LYS A 775 10.64 -4.02 -45.11
N GLU A 776 10.01 -2.97 -45.64
CA GLU A 776 10.63 -1.65 -45.83
C GLU A 776 11.07 -1.01 -44.49
N ALA A 777 10.28 -1.17 -43.44
CA ALA A 777 10.61 -0.71 -42.10
C ALA A 777 11.76 -1.54 -41.50
N TYR A 778 11.75 -2.86 -41.68
CA TYR A 778 12.79 -3.75 -41.18
C TYR A 778 14.17 -3.49 -41.82
N GLU A 779 14.20 -3.16 -43.11
CA GLU A 779 15.42 -2.93 -43.89
C GLU A 779 16.02 -1.52 -43.70
N GLN A 780 15.39 -0.66 -42.88
CA GLN A 780 15.94 0.67 -42.59
C GLN A 780 17.32 0.57 -41.91
N PRO A 781 18.29 1.43 -42.26
CA PRO A 781 19.67 1.32 -41.74
C PRO A 781 19.78 1.31 -40.21
N PHE A 782 18.90 2.04 -39.52
CA PHE A 782 18.89 2.09 -38.05
C PHE A 782 18.35 0.82 -37.37
N MET A 783 17.67 -0.07 -38.11
CA MET A 783 17.10 -1.32 -37.60
C MET A 783 18.09 -2.48 -37.62
N VAL A 784 19.14 -2.40 -38.43
CA VAL A 784 20.11 -3.49 -38.63
C VAL A 784 20.74 -3.97 -37.32
N ARG A 785 20.99 -3.03 -36.39
CA ARG A 785 21.57 -3.33 -35.08
C ARG A 785 20.66 -4.20 -34.18
N SER A 786 19.34 -4.19 -34.42
CA SER A 786 18.34 -4.93 -33.64
C SER A 786 17.82 -6.18 -34.36
N HIS A 787 18.40 -6.53 -35.52
CA HIS A 787 18.08 -7.77 -36.22
C HIS A 787 18.49 -8.97 -35.36
N LEU A 788 17.53 -9.87 -35.17
CA LEU A 788 17.73 -11.10 -34.40
C LEU A 788 18.34 -12.18 -35.28
N GLN A 789 19.15 -13.03 -34.65
CA GLN A 789 19.82 -14.16 -35.27
C GLN A 789 19.54 -15.42 -34.46
N LYS A 790 19.53 -16.58 -35.12
CA LYS A 790 19.44 -17.87 -34.42
C LYS A 790 20.53 -17.97 -33.36
N GLY A 791 20.12 -18.34 -32.15
CA GLY A 791 20.98 -18.44 -30.99
C GLY A 791 21.13 -17.14 -30.19
N ASP A 792 20.55 -16.02 -30.61
CA ASP A 792 20.44 -14.84 -29.74
C ASP A 792 19.58 -15.15 -28.51
N ILE A 793 19.92 -14.57 -27.36
CA ILE A 793 19.12 -14.63 -26.13
C ILE A 793 18.57 -13.23 -25.87
N LEU A 794 17.25 -13.11 -25.78
CA LEU A 794 16.56 -11.88 -25.43
C LEU A 794 16.34 -11.82 -23.93
N LEU A 795 16.77 -10.72 -23.31
CA LEU A 795 16.53 -10.43 -21.90
C LEU A 795 15.71 -9.15 -21.78
N SER A 796 14.58 -9.22 -21.09
CA SER A 796 13.76 -8.06 -20.79
C SER A 796 14.44 -7.19 -19.72
N ILE A 797 14.76 -5.95 -20.09
CA ILE A 797 15.49 -5.00 -19.23
C ILE A 797 14.61 -3.85 -18.72
N ILE A 798 13.39 -3.69 -19.25
CA ILE A 798 12.41 -2.70 -18.80
C ILE A 798 11.00 -3.30 -18.86
N GLY A 799 10.20 -3.08 -17.82
CA GLY A 799 8.83 -3.61 -17.71
C GLY A 799 8.81 -4.93 -16.94
N THR A 800 8.50 -6.04 -17.62
CA THR A 800 8.63 -7.41 -17.06
C THR A 800 10.10 -7.83 -17.05
N ILE A 801 10.90 -7.15 -16.22
CA ILE A 801 12.36 -7.33 -16.15
C ILE A 801 12.71 -8.76 -15.78
N GLY A 802 13.77 -9.30 -16.37
CA GLY A 802 14.24 -10.66 -16.09
C GLY A 802 13.60 -11.75 -16.95
N GLY A 803 12.57 -11.43 -17.74
CA GLY A 803 12.08 -12.34 -18.78
C GLY A 803 13.22 -12.72 -19.74
N VAL A 804 13.37 -14.01 -20.04
CA VAL A 804 14.40 -14.54 -20.95
C VAL A 804 13.78 -15.46 -22.00
N SER A 805 14.11 -15.23 -23.28
CA SER A 805 13.75 -16.09 -24.40
C SER A 805 14.94 -16.29 -25.34
N MET A 806 15.01 -17.44 -25.99
CA MET A 806 16.02 -17.77 -26.99
C MET A 806 15.41 -17.68 -28.39
N VAL A 807 16.20 -17.23 -29.37
CA VAL A 807 15.87 -17.26 -30.80
C VAL A 807 16.27 -18.63 -31.36
N ALA A 808 15.29 -19.47 -31.69
CA ALA A 808 15.52 -20.84 -32.14
C ALA A 808 15.74 -20.96 -33.66
N THR A 809 15.26 -19.98 -34.43
CA THR A 809 15.18 -20.05 -35.90
C THR A 809 15.93 -18.91 -36.57
N ASP A 810 16.20 -19.07 -37.87
CA ASP A 810 16.79 -18.03 -38.73
C ASP A 810 15.71 -17.15 -39.40
N GLN A 811 14.48 -17.14 -38.89
CA GLN A 811 13.42 -16.29 -39.43
C GLN A 811 13.75 -14.81 -39.17
N LEU A 812 13.48 -13.95 -40.15
CA LEU A 812 13.68 -12.50 -40.01
C LEU A 812 12.85 -12.00 -38.82
N ALA A 813 13.50 -11.34 -37.87
CA ALA A 813 12.85 -10.74 -36.72
C ALA A 813 13.69 -9.60 -36.13
N THR A 814 13.05 -8.74 -35.34
CA THR A 814 13.69 -7.63 -34.61
C THR A 814 12.96 -7.37 -33.29
N CYS A 815 13.50 -6.50 -32.43
CA CYS A 815 12.89 -6.15 -31.14
C CYS A 815 13.01 -4.66 -30.78
N ASN A 816 12.30 -4.23 -29.73
CA ASN A 816 12.37 -2.86 -29.19
C ASN A 816 13.48 -2.67 -28.15
N CYS A 817 13.82 -1.42 -27.83
CA CYS A 817 14.85 -1.05 -26.86
C CYS A 817 14.60 -1.48 -25.41
N LYS A 818 13.46 -2.11 -25.10
CA LYS A 818 13.20 -2.68 -23.77
C LYS A 818 13.80 -4.09 -23.63
N LEU A 819 14.39 -4.62 -24.70
CA LEU A 819 15.01 -5.93 -24.77
C LEU A 819 16.50 -5.79 -25.04
N ALA A 820 17.31 -6.40 -24.17
CA ALA A 820 18.71 -6.66 -24.42
C ALA A 820 18.85 -7.88 -25.35
N ILE A 821 19.72 -7.78 -26.34
CA ILE A 821 20.10 -8.86 -27.24
C ILE A 821 21.47 -9.36 -26.78
N LEU A 822 21.51 -10.58 -26.26
CA LEU A 822 22.72 -11.26 -25.82
C LEU A 822 23.11 -12.26 -26.90
N ARG A 823 24.12 -11.93 -27.71
CA ARG A 823 24.60 -12.75 -28.82
C ARG A 823 25.78 -13.63 -28.39
N PRO A 824 25.62 -14.95 -28.26
CA PRO A 824 26.69 -15.82 -27.76
C PRO A 824 27.91 -15.84 -28.69
N LYS A 825 29.11 -15.83 -28.09
CA LYS A 825 30.41 -15.95 -28.78
C LYS A 825 30.75 -17.40 -29.13
N THR A 826 30.10 -18.35 -28.47
CA THR A 826 30.29 -19.80 -28.61
C THR A 826 28.92 -20.49 -28.62
N PRO A 827 28.78 -21.72 -29.16
CA PRO A 827 27.50 -22.43 -29.29
C PRO A 827 26.94 -22.99 -27.96
N GLN A 828 27.07 -22.26 -26.85
CA GLN A 828 26.59 -22.63 -25.51
C GLN A 828 25.25 -21.95 -25.16
N THR A 829 24.46 -21.59 -26.17
CA THR A 829 23.26 -20.76 -26.03
C THR A 829 22.23 -21.38 -25.07
N GLU A 830 21.96 -22.68 -25.22
CA GLU A 830 20.93 -23.39 -24.48
C GLU A 830 21.24 -23.41 -22.98
N TYR A 831 22.52 -23.63 -22.63
CA TYR A 831 22.97 -23.55 -21.24
C TYR A 831 22.83 -22.13 -20.69
N LEU A 832 23.31 -21.11 -21.42
CA LEU A 832 23.23 -19.70 -20.97
C LEU A 832 21.79 -19.24 -20.77
N ALA A 833 20.89 -19.52 -21.73
CA ALA A 833 19.48 -19.18 -21.62
C ALA A 833 18.80 -19.90 -20.44
N THR A 834 19.14 -21.17 -20.22
CA THR A 834 18.64 -21.96 -19.09
C THR A 834 19.15 -21.42 -17.76
N PHE A 835 20.44 -21.07 -17.66
CA PHE A 835 21.01 -20.45 -16.47
C PHE A 835 20.35 -19.11 -16.15
N LEU A 836 20.17 -18.23 -17.15
CA LEU A 836 19.52 -16.94 -16.92
C LEU A 836 18.05 -17.09 -16.47
N LYS A 837 17.35 -18.16 -16.87
CA LYS A 837 16.00 -18.51 -16.34
C LYS A 837 16.00 -19.26 -15.00
N SER A 838 17.16 -19.73 -14.54
CA SER A 838 17.31 -20.39 -13.24
C SER A 838 17.14 -19.40 -12.09
N THR A 839 16.90 -19.91 -10.89
CA THR A 839 16.81 -19.11 -9.66
C THR A 839 18.09 -18.29 -9.42
N PHE A 840 19.27 -18.84 -9.77
CA PHE A 840 20.57 -18.16 -9.66
C PHE A 840 20.71 -17.00 -10.66
N GLY A 841 20.31 -17.21 -11.92
CA GLY A 841 20.33 -16.16 -12.93
C GLY A 841 19.33 -15.04 -12.63
N GLN A 842 18.09 -15.41 -12.28
CA GLN A 842 17.02 -14.46 -11.95
C GLN A 842 17.35 -13.66 -10.68
N SER A 843 17.93 -14.28 -9.65
CA SER A 843 18.35 -13.58 -8.43
C SER A 843 19.42 -12.52 -8.72
N GLN A 844 20.40 -12.81 -9.60
CA GLN A 844 21.38 -11.80 -10.02
C GLN A 844 20.73 -10.66 -10.82
N ILE A 845 19.84 -10.97 -11.77
CA ILE A 845 19.12 -9.95 -12.56
C ILE A 845 18.27 -9.04 -11.66
N GLU A 846 17.52 -9.63 -10.72
CA GLU A 846 16.71 -8.91 -9.73
C GLU A 846 17.61 -7.99 -8.88
N ARG A 847 18.73 -8.53 -8.38
CA ARG A 847 19.71 -7.79 -7.57
C ARG A 847 20.21 -6.53 -8.28
N PHE A 848 20.52 -6.60 -9.57
CA PHE A 848 21.00 -5.45 -10.34
C PHE A 848 19.90 -4.53 -10.89
N THR A 849 18.63 -4.85 -10.68
CA THR A 849 17.51 -4.00 -11.09
C THR A 849 17.42 -2.76 -10.20
N ARG A 850 17.24 -1.58 -10.83
CA ARG A 850 17.17 -0.28 -10.15
C ARG A 850 16.42 0.78 -10.96
N GLY A 851 16.05 1.88 -10.31
CA GLY A 851 15.34 3.01 -10.92
C GLY A 851 14.33 3.63 -9.94
N ALA A 852 14.00 4.91 -10.14
CA ALA A 852 13.04 5.62 -9.27
C ALA A 852 11.59 5.51 -9.79
N ILE A 853 11.35 5.91 -11.05
CA ILE A 853 10.02 5.91 -11.68
C ILE A 853 9.85 4.69 -12.58
N GLN A 854 10.88 4.37 -13.37
CA GLN A 854 10.92 3.19 -14.22
C GLN A 854 12.10 2.34 -13.78
N MET A 855 11.82 1.17 -13.23
CA MET A 855 12.83 0.16 -12.93
C MET A 855 13.42 -0.36 -14.25
N GLY A 856 14.71 -0.65 -14.24
CA GLY A 856 15.42 -1.23 -15.36
C GLY A 856 16.70 -1.93 -14.94
N LEU A 857 17.22 -2.75 -15.86
CA LEU A 857 18.56 -3.31 -15.80
C LEU A 857 19.45 -2.55 -16.79
N ILE A 858 20.60 -2.05 -16.33
CA ILE A 858 21.53 -1.29 -17.19
C ILE A 858 22.47 -2.29 -17.88
N LEU A 859 22.68 -2.11 -19.19
CA LEU A 859 23.52 -3.03 -19.98
C LEU A 859 24.95 -3.15 -19.45
N ASP A 860 25.50 -2.04 -18.93
CA ASP A 860 26.85 -2.04 -18.36
C ASP A 860 26.97 -2.99 -17.16
N ASP A 861 25.89 -3.25 -16.40
CA ASP A 861 25.91 -4.18 -15.25
C ASP A 861 25.96 -5.66 -15.63
N MET A 862 25.77 -5.98 -16.90
CA MET A 862 25.73 -7.37 -17.34
C MET A 862 27.09 -8.06 -17.16
N ASP A 863 28.19 -7.32 -17.07
CA ASP A 863 29.52 -7.86 -16.72
C ASP A 863 29.63 -8.28 -15.23
N GLN A 864 28.69 -7.89 -14.38
CA GLN A 864 28.61 -8.30 -12.98
C GLN A 864 27.72 -9.54 -12.77
N ILE A 865 27.00 -9.97 -13.81
CA ILE A 865 26.26 -11.22 -13.78
C ILE A 865 27.26 -12.37 -14.00
N MET A 866 27.46 -13.18 -12.98
CA MET A 866 28.41 -14.28 -12.96
C MET A 866 27.77 -15.57 -13.46
N ILE A 867 28.43 -16.22 -14.42
CA ILE A 867 28.03 -17.49 -15.02
C ILE A 867 28.96 -18.61 -14.49
N PRO A 868 28.44 -19.63 -13.80
CA PRO A 868 29.21 -20.81 -13.42
C PRO A 868 29.74 -21.56 -14.65
N ILE A 869 31.00 -21.97 -14.62
CA ILE A 869 31.63 -22.79 -15.65
C ILE A 869 31.41 -24.26 -15.30
N LEU A 870 30.33 -24.83 -15.83
CA LEU A 870 30.07 -26.28 -15.75
C LEU A 870 30.78 -27.02 -16.89
N SER A 871 31.01 -28.33 -16.74
CA SER A 871 31.71 -29.12 -17.74
C SER A 871 31.01 -29.10 -19.10
N LYS A 872 31.80 -29.17 -20.18
CA LYS A 872 31.25 -29.28 -21.55
C LYS A 872 30.29 -30.46 -21.71
N LYS A 873 30.54 -31.56 -20.98
CA LYS A 873 29.67 -32.75 -20.99
C LYS A 873 28.30 -32.41 -20.42
N PHE A 874 28.25 -31.73 -19.28
CA PHE A 874 26.98 -31.33 -18.67
C PHE A 874 26.23 -30.29 -19.51
N GLN A 875 26.94 -29.31 -20.08
CA GLN A 875 26.33 -28.34 -20.99
C GLN A 875 25.71 -29.02 -22.23
N GLU A 876 26.35 -30.05 -22.78
CA GLU A 876 25.80 -30.81 -23.90
C GLU A 876 24.53 -31.60 -23.52
N ILE A 877 24.46 -32.15 -22.29
CA ILE A 877 23.24 -32.78 -21.76
C ILE A 877 22.09 -31.76 -21.71
N VAL A 878 22.34 -30.56 -21.17
CA VAL A 878 21.34 -29.49 -21.11
C VAL A 878 20.89 -29.10 -22.52
N LYS A 879 21.82 -28.92 -23.46
CA LYS A 879 21.52 -28.62 -24.86
C LYS A 879 20.61 -29.68 -25.50
N ASN A 880 20.93 -30.97 -25.33
CA ASN A 880 20.12 -32.05 -25.89
C ASN A 880 18.68 -32.05 -25.32
N ILE A 881 18.51 -31.78 -24.02
CA ILE A 881 17.18 -31.65 -23.41
C ILE A 881 16.41 -30.48 -24.01
N ILE A 882 17.06 -29.33 -24.22
CA ILE A 882 16.43 -28.15 -24.84
C ILE A 882 16.07 -28.43 -26.30
N HIS A 883 16.91 -29.14 -27.07
CA HIS A 883 16.61 -29.52 -28.46
C HIS A 883 15.41 -30.47 -28.52
N CYS A 884 15.35 -31.49 -27.67
CA CYS A 884 14.18 -32.37 -27.61
C CYS A 884 12.90 -31.61 -27.21
N SER A 885 13.01 -30.62 -26.32
CA SER A 885 11.90 -29.73 -26.00
C SER A 885 11.41 -28.94 -27.23
N GLN A 886 12.32 -28.43 -28.05
CA GLN A 886 11.99 -27.78 -29.32
C GLN A 886 11.32 -28.75 -30.29
N ASP A 887 11.87 -29.95 -30.49
CA ASP A 887 11.31 -30.97 -31.39
C ASP A 887 9.89 -31.38 -31.00
N PHE A 888 9.62 -31.51 -29.69
CA PHE A 888 8.27 -31.76 -29.19
C PHE A 888 7.31 -30.59 -29.46
N LEU A 889 7.78 -29.34 -29.40
CA LEU A 889 6.94 -28.17 -29.76
C LEU A 889 6.65 -28.14 -31.25
N ASP A 890 7.67 -28.35 -32.08
CA ASP A 890 7.51 -28.37 -33.54
C ASP A 890 6.53 -29.46 -33.96
N SER A 891 6.64 -30.65 -33.35
CA SER A 891 5.71 -31.76 -33.57
C SER A 891 4.29 -31.47 -33.04
N SER A 892 4.18 -30.77 -31.92
CA SER A 892 2.89 -30.31 -31.37
C SER A 892 2.19 -29.37 -32.35
N ASP A 893 2.90 -28.38 -32.86
CA ASP A 893 2.35 -27.40 -33.80
C ASP A 893 1.91 -28.07 -35.11
N LEU A 894 2.70 -29.02 -35.60
CA LEU A 894 2.32 -29.83 -36.76
C LEU A 894 1.02 -30.60 -36.50
N ALA A 895 0.85 -31.21 -35.32
CA ALA A 895 -0.37 -31.92 -34.96
C ALA A 895 -1.60 -30.98 -34.88
N TYR A 896 -1.43 -29.78 -34.33
CA TYR A 896 -2.49 -28.76 -34.30
C TYR A 896 -2.83 -28.25 -35.71
N GLN A 897 -1.83 -28.01 -36.56
CA GLN A 897 -2.04 -27.62 -37.95
C GLN A 897 -2.77 -28.73 -38.72
N GLN A 898 -2.39 -30.00 -38.53
CA GLN A 898 -3.09 -31.14 -39.12
C GLN A 898 -4.55 -31.23 -38.66
N ALA A 899 -4.83 -30.95 -37.39
CA ALA A 899 -6.20 -30.91 -36.87
C ALA A 899 -7.01 -29.77 -37.50
N GLU A 900 -6.42 -28.57 -37.64
CA GLU A 900 -7.03 -27.44 -38.32
C GLU A 900 -7.30 -27.75 -39.80
N ASP A 901 -6.30 -28.24 -40.53
CA ASP A 901 -6.42 -28.67 -41.92
C ASP A 901 -7.51 -29.73 -42.12
N LEU A 902 -7.61 -30.70 -41.21
CA LEU A 902 -8.63 -31.75 -41.24
C LEU A 902 -10.03 -31.14 -41.03
N LEU A 903 -10.19 -30.26 -40.05
CA LEU A 903 -11.46 -29.56 -39.81
C LEU A 903 -11.85 -28.72 -41.02
N LEU A 904 -10.92 -27.95 -41.58
CA LEU A 904 -11.18 -27.12 -42.76
C LEU A 904 -11.52 -27.97 -43.98
N SER A 905 -10.88 -29.14 -44.15
CA SER A 905 -11.20 -30.07 -45.24
C SER A 905 -12.62 -30.64 -45.09
N GLU A 906 -12.97 -31.08 -43.88
CA GLU A 906 -14.30 -31.61 -43.53
C GLU A 906 -15.42 -30.61 -43.82
N LEU A 907 -15.15 -29.31 -43.62
CA LEU A 907 -16.10 -28.22 -43.87
C LEU A 907 -16.03 -27.65 -45.30
N CYS A 908 -15.23 -28.23 -46.20
CA CYS A 908 -14.99 -27.71 -47.55
C CYS A 908 -14.46 -26.25 -47.56
N LEU A 909 -13.60 -25.94 -46.59
CA LEU A 909 -13.01 -24.63 -46.31
C LEU A 909 -11.47 -24.60 -46.40
N LYS A 910 -10.77 -25.72 -46.64
CA LYS A 910 -9.30 -25.76 -46.65
C LYS A 910 -8.66 -24.79 -47.65
N ASP A 911 -9.15 -24.78 -48.88
CA ASP A 911 -8.67 -23.89 -49.94
C ASP A 911 -9.57 -22.66 -50.12
N TRP A 912 -10.46 -22.40 -49.15
CA TRP A 912 -11.37 -21.26 -49.25
C TRP A 912 -10.63 -19.97 -48.95
N GLN A 913 -10.67 -19.06 -49.91
CA GLN A 913 -10.20 -17.69 -49.74
C GLN A 913 -11.42 -16.77 -49.58
N PRO A 914 -11.47 -15.93 -48.53
CA PRO A 914 -12.52 -14.95 -48.39
C PRO A 914 -12.45 -13.98 -49.59
N THR A 915 -13.60 -13.64 -50.15
CA THR A 915 -13.68 -12.58 -51.17
C THR A 915 -13.17 -11.25 -50.60
N GLU A 916 -12.40 -10.51 -51.41
CA GLU A 916 -11.96 -9.13 -51.12
C GLU A 916 -13.06 -8.10 -51.39
N GLU A 917 -14.20 -8.52 -51.94
CA GLU A 917 -15.33 -7.64 -52.19
C GLU A 917 -15.88 -7.07 -50.87
N THR A 918 -15.89 -5.74 -50.76
CA THR A 918 -16.38 -5.02 -49.58
C THR A 918 -17.79 -4.46 -49.78
N VAL A 919 -18.35 -4.60 -50.98
CA VAL A 919 -19.67 -4.06 -51.34
C VAL A 919 -20.69 -5.19 -51.29
N ALA A 920 -21.85 -4.94 -50.66
CA ALA A 920 -22.96 -5.88 -50.64
C ALA A 920 -24.27 -5.14 -50.93
N VAL A 921 -25.10 -5.72 -51.80
CA VAL A 921 -26.46 -5.26 -52.06
C VAL A 921 -27.42 -6.24 -51.38
N LYS A 922 -28.21 -5.75 -50.43
CA LYS A 922 -29.20 -6.53 -49.67
C LYS A 922 -30.56 -5.86 -49.74
N SER A 923 -31.62 -6.65 -49.85
CA SER A 923 -32.97 -6.11 -49.70
C SER A 923 -33.21 -5.64 -48.25
N PHE A 924 -34.21 -4.78 -48.04
CA PHE A 924 -34.60 -4.34 -46.69
C PHE A 924 -34.99 -5.52 -45.79
N ALA A 925 -35.62 -6.56 -46.36
CA ALA A 925 -35.99 -7.78 -45.66
C ALA A 925 -34.76 -8.61 -45.21
N GLU A 926 -33.75 -8.71 -46.07
CA GLU A 926 -32.54 -9.51 -45.79
C GLU A 926 -31.51 -8.76 -44.93
N SER A 927 -31.64 -7.43 -44.80
CA SER A 927 -30.73 -6.58 -44.03
C SER A 927 -31.31 -6.11 -42.69
N PHE A 928 -31.91 -4.92 -42.68
CA PHE A 928 -32.33 -4.26 -41.45
C PHE A 928 -33.45 -5.02 -40.73
N LEU A 929 -34.42 -5.60 -41.44
CA LEU A 929 -35.48 -6.38 -40.78
C LEU A 929 -34.98 -7.70 -40.20
N SER A 930 -33.95 -8.31 -40.78
CA SER A 930 -33.43 -9.61 -40.33
C SER A 930 -32.48 -9.48 -39.14
N SER A 931 -31.68 -8.40 -39.10
CA SER A 931 -30.60 -8.25 -38.12
C SER A 931 -30.73 -7.02 -37.22
N GLY A 932 -31.53 -6.02 -37.60
CA GLY A 932 -31.58 -4.72 -36.95
C GLY A 932 -30.36 -3.82 -37.18
N ARG A 933 -29.43 -4.21 -38.07
CA ARG A 933 -28.13 -3.53 -38.27
C ARG A 933 -28.07 -2.71 -39.56
N LEU A 934 -27.35 -1.58 -39.49
CA LEU A 934 -27.12 -0.64 -40.61
C LEU A 934 -25.63 -0.41 -40.91
N ASP A 935 -24.71 -1.11 -40.25
CA ASP A 935 -23.28 -1.05 -40.54
C ASP A 935 -22.90 -1.97 -41.71
N ALA A 936 -22.09 -1.48 -42.65
CA ALA A 936 -21.77 -2.16 -43.91
C ALA A 936 -20.85 -3.37 -43.71
N GLU A 937 -19.96 -3.31 -42.72
CA GLU A 937 -19.00 -4.36 -42.37
C GLU A 937 -19.70 -5.68 -42.03
N TYR A 938 -20.87 -5.62 -41.36
CA TYR A 938 -21.67 -6.80 -41.01
C TYR A 938 -22.12 -7.60 -42.25
N TYR A 939 -22.38 -6.92 -43.36
CA TYR A 939 -22.94 -7.51 -44.58
C TYR A 939 -21.91 -7.85 -45.65
N GLN A 940 -20.61 -7.82 -45.33
CA GLN A 940 -19.58 -8.15 -46.31
C GLN A 940 -19.78 -9.57 -46.87
N PRO A 941 -19.70 -9.77 -48.21
CA PRO A 941 -20.00 -11.06 -48.86
C PRO A 941 -19.21 -12.25 -48.31
N LYS A 942 -17.99 -12.03 -47.81
CA LYS A 942 -17.16 -13.05 -47.16
C LYS A 942 -17.84 -13.78 -46.00
N TYR A 943 -18.74 -13.08 -45.28
CA TYR A 943 -19.49 -13.68 -44.17
C TYR A 943 -20.66 -14.53 -44.66
N ASP A 944 -21.33 -14.10 -45.72
CA ASP A 944 -22.44 -14.87 -46.31
C ASP A 944 -21.94 -16.17 -46.94
N ASP A 945 -20.81 -16.12 -47.65
CA ASP A 945 -20.17 -17.30 -48.21
C ASP A 945 -19.75 -18.28 -47.11
N LEU A 946 -19.10 -17.78 -46.05
CA LEU A 946 -18.71 -18.59 -44.90
C LEU A 946 -19.91 -19.24 -44.20
N GLU A 947 -20.99 -18.47 -43.94
CA GLU A 947 -22.21 -19.01 -43.34
C GLU A 947 -22.88 -20.04 -44.25
N SER A 948 -22.93 -19.79 -45.56
CA SER A 948 -23.52 -20.69 -46.55
C SER A 948 -22.79 -22.04 -46.57
N LYS A 949 -21.45 -22.02 -46.57
CA LYS A 949 -20.64 -23.24 -46.51
C LYS A 949 -20.86 -24.04 -45.23
N ILE A 950 -20.91 -23.38 -44.08
CA ILE A 950 -21.15 -24.06 -42.79
C ILE A 950 -22.58 -24.62 -42.74
N LYS A 951 -23.58 -23.86 -43.19
CA LYS A 951 -24.98 -24.30 -43.23
C LYS A 951 -25.22 -25.42 -44.24
N GLY A 952 -24.42 -25.45 -45.31
CA GLY A 952 -24.44 -26.48 -46.35
C GLY A 952 -23.65 -27.75 -46.03
N TYR A 953 -22.98 -27.82 -44.87
CA TYR A 953 -22.28 -29.04 -44.45
C TYR A 953 -23.28 -30.20 -44.28
N SER A 954 -22.95 -31.37 -44.83
CA SER A 954 -23.85 -32.53 -44.92
C SER A 954 -24.23 -33.11 -43.55
N GLY A 955 -23.41 -32.92 -42.51
CA GLY A 955 -23.73 -33.29 -41.13
C GLY A 955 -24.75 -32.36 -40.46
N GLY A 956 -25.12 -31.25 -41.12
CA GLY A 956 -26.00 -30.23 -40.58
C GLY A 956 -25.29 -29.22 -39.69
N PHE A 957 -26.06 -28.27 -39.17
CA PHE A 957 -25.56 -27.22 -38.29
C PHE A 957 -26.56 -26.95 -37.16
N THR A 958 -26.08 -26.31 -36.10
CA THR A 958 -26.91 -25.80 -35.02
C THR A 958 -26.32 -24.48 -34.49
N LEU A 959 -26.93 -23.92 -33.45
CA LEU A 959 -26.41 -22.75 -32.75
C LEU A 959 -25.60 -23.19 -31.54
N VAL A 960 -24.57 -22.43 -31.17
CA VAL A 960 -23.67 -22.80 -30.08
C VAL A 960 -24.43 -23.07 -28.79
N ARG A 961 -25.49 -22.30 -28.47
CA ARG A 961 -26.32 -22.54 -27.28
C ARG A 961 -26.93 -23.95 -27.21
N ASN A 962 -27.18 -24.58 -28.36
CA ASN A 962 -27.79 -25.91 -28.44
C ASN A 962 -26.78 -27.04 -28.24
N VAL A 963 -25.48 -26.75 -28.27
CA VAL A 963 -24.41 -27.73 -27.99
C VAL A 963 -23.87 -27.61 -26.56
N LEU A 964 -24.49 -26.77 -25.71
CA LEU A 964 -24.10 -26.55 -24.32
C LEU A 964 -25.12 -27.16 -23.35
N ILE A 965 -24.68 -27.50 -22.13
CA ILE A 965 -25.55 -27.99 -21.04
C ILE A 965 -25.95 -26.89 -20.05
N SER A 966 -25.41 -25.68 -20.20
CA SER A 966 -25.74 -24.53 -19.37
C SER A 966 -25.68 -23.24 -20.17
N ASP A 967 -26.41 -22.22 -19.73
CA ASP A 967 -26.34 -20.89 -20.32
C ASP A 967 -24.91 -20.32 -20.32
N ILE A 968 -24.63 -19.55 -21.36
CA ILE A 968 -23.37 -18.81 -21.50
C ILE A 968 -23.32 -17.73 -20.42
N LYS A 969 -22.25 -17.73 -19.63
CA LYS A 969 -22.01 -16.73 -18.59
C LYS A 969 -20.70 -16.00 -18.84
N ASN A 970 -20.72 -14.68 -18.69
CA ASN A 970 -19.51 -13.87 -18.62
C ASN A 970 -18.89 -13.94 -17.21
N GLY A 971 -17.60 -13.63 -17.16
CA GLY A 971 -16.86 -13.50 -15.91
C GLY A 971 -17.08 -12.18 -15.18
N THR A 972 -16.22 -11.92 -14.20
CA THR A 972 -16.14 -10.65 -13.45
C THR A 972 -14.70 -10.40 -13.03
N THR A 973 -14.30 -9.15 -12.84
CA THR A 973 -12.98 -8.82 -12.26
C THR A 973 -13.18 -8.40 -10.81
N PRO A 974 -12.70 -9.19 -9.82
CA PRO A 974 -12.71 -8.77 -8.41
C PRO A 974 -11.76 -7.60 -8.15
N ASP A 975 -12.02 -6.83 -7.10
CA ASP A 975 -11.15 -5.69 -6.70
C ASP A 975 -9.80 -6.18 -6.12
N ASP A 976 -9.79 -7.31 -5.40
CA ASP A 976 -8.62 -7.87 -4.69
C ASP A 976 -7.91 -9.00 -5.46
N VAL A 977 -7.62 -8.79 -6.75
CA VAL A 977 -6.86 -9.77 -7.53
C VAL A 977 -5.37 -9.73 -7.16
N ILE A 978 -4.84 -10.85 -6.69
CA ILE A 978 -3.43 -11.03 -6.38
C ILE A 978 -2.71 -11.36 -7.67
N LYS A 979 -1.85 -10.45 -8.14
CA LYS A 979 -1.15 -10.53 -9.44
C LYS A 979 -0.07 -11.63 -9.53
N GLU A 980 0.01 -12.48 -8.51
CA GLU A 980 0.95 -13.59 -8.41
C GLU A 980 0.18 -14.92 -8.29
N TYR A 981 0.76 -15.97 -8.86
CA TYR A 981 0.25 -17.33 -8.68
C TYR A 981 0.64 -17.88 -7.31
N ILE A 982 -0.36 -18.24 -6.50
CA ILE A 982 -0.21 -18.83 -5.18
C ILE A 982 -0.88 -20.20 -5.21
N LYS A 983 -0.07 -21.25 -5.09
CA LYS A 983 -0.48 -22.66 -5.25
C LYS A 983 -1.74 -23.06 -4.44
N ASN A 984 -1.94 -22.47 -3.27
CA ASN A 984 -3.02 -22.82 -2.34
C ASN A 984 -4.22 -21.85 -2.35
N LYS A 985 -4.26 -20.89 -3.29
CA LYS A 985 -5.38 -19.95 -3.44
C LYS A 985 -6.20 -20.26 -4.70
N PRO A 986 -7.51 -19.96 -4.72
CA PRO A 986 -8.32 -20.03 -5.94
C PRO A 986 -7.75 -19.15 -7.06
N LYS A 987 -7.96 -19.58 -8.30
CA LYS A 987 -7.33 -18.99 -9.49
C LYS A 987 -8.24 -17.95 -10.16
N PHE A 988 -7.64 -16.95 -10.78
CA PHE A 988 -8.29 -15.97 -11.65
C PHE A 988 -7.66 -15.99 -13.05
N VAL A 989 -8.50 -16.20 -14.06
CA VAL A 989 -8.08 -16.43 -15.45
C VAL A 989 -8.44 -15.22 -16.32
N ARG A 990 -7.47 -14.74 -17.06
CA ARG A 990 -7.63 -13.70 -18.09
C ARG A 990 -7.19 -14.23 -19.46
N THR A 991 -7.45 -13.46 -20.51
CA THR A 991 -7.12 -13.82 -21.89
C THR A 991 -5.62 -14.02 -22.12
N GLU A 992 -4.76 -13.36 -21.33
CA GLU A 992 -3.31 -13.52 -21.39
C GLU A 992 -2.82 -14.91 -20.96
N ALA A 993 -3.68 -15.70 -20.31
CA ALA A 993 -3.37 -17.08 -19.94
C ALA A 993 -3.73 -18.08 -21.06
N PHE A 994 -4.38 -17.67 -22.15
CA PHE A 994 -4.77 -18.59 -23.22
C PHE A 994 -3.55 -18.89 -24.09
N ASN A 995 -3.26 -20.18 -24.33
CA ASN A 995 -2.15 -20.58 -25.18
C ASN A 995 -2.62 -21.02 -26.58
N GLN A 996 -1.68 -21.15 -27.52
CA GLN A 996 -2.00 -21.50 -28.91
C GLN A 996 -2.59 -22.91 -29.09
N SER A 997 -2.42 -23.77 -28.09
CA SER A 997 -2.81 -25.18 -28.04
C SER A 997 -4.14 -25.42 -27.33
N PHE A 998 -4.94 -24.35 -27.17
CA PHE A 998 -6.22 -24.37 -26.44
C PHE A 998 -6.10 -24.69 -24.95
N GLY A 999 -4.91 -24.59 -24.36
CA GLY A 999 -4.69 -24.76 -22.93
C GLY A 999 -4.59 -23.43 -22.17
N ILE A 1000 -4.39 -23.55 -20.85
CA ILE A 1000 -4.15 -22.43 -19.95
C ILE A 1000 -2.68 -22.44 -19.54
N ASN A 1001 -1.96 -21.35 -19.77
CA ASN A 1001 -0.65 -21.14 -19.18
C ASN A 1001 -0.81 -20.85 -17.68
N GLU A 1002 -0.49 -21.84 -16.83
CA GLU A 1002 -0.62 -21.68 -15.37
C GLU A 1002 0.30 -20.59 -14.81
N GLU A 1003 1.42 -20.29 -15.46
CA GLU A 1003 2.35 -19.22 -15.03
C GLU A 1003 1.78 -17.82 -15.24
N SER A 1004 0.80 -17.67 -16.15
CA SER A 1004 0.10 -16.41 -16.42
C SER A 1004 -1.16 -16.23 -15.54
N LEU A 1005 -1.40 -17.10 -14.56
CA LEU A 1005 -2.58 -17.04 -13.71
C LEU A 1005 -2.38 -16.15 -12.50
N TYR A 1006 -3.44 -15.45 -12.14
CA TYR A 1006 -3.53 -14.68 -10.90
C TYR A 1006 -4.24 -15.48 -9.82
N SER A 1007 -4.07 -15.07 -8.57
CA SER A 1007 -4.74 -15.67 -7.42
C SER A 1007 -5.80 -14.73 -6.86
N ILE A 1008 -6.80 -15.28 -6.19
CA ILE A 1008 -7.80 -14.53 -5.42
C ILE A 1008 -8.00 -15.19 -4.06
N ASP A 1009 -8.50 -14.46 -3.09
CA ASP A 1009 -8.83 -15.04 -1.79
C ASP A 1009 -10.04 -15.97 -1.84
N ASN A 1010 -10.10 -16.88 -0.87
CA ASN A 1010 -11.20 -17.85 -0.76
C ASN A 1010 -12.57 -17.17 -0.61
N ASP A 1011 -12.64 -16.06 0.13
CA ASP A 1011 -13.87 -15.31 0.31
C ASP A 1011 -14.36 -14.68 -1.00
N VAL A 1012 -13.44 -14.13 -1.78
CA VAL A 1012 -13.70 -13.60 -3.13
C VAL A 1012 -14.19 -14.71 -4.05
N PHE A 1013 -13.53 -15.87 -4.04
CA PHE A 1013 -13.96 -17.02 -4.83
C PHE A 1013 -15.37 -17.48 -4.44
N ASN A 1014 -15.67 -17.57 -3.13
CA ASN A 1014 -16.98 -17.98 -2.64
C ASN A 1014 -18.09 -17.02 -3.08
N LYS A 1015 -17.83 -15.71 -3.08
CA LYS A 1015 -18.75 -14.67 -3.58
C LYS A 1015 -19.11 -14.87 -5.05
N TYR A 1016 -18.15 -15.26 -5.90
CA TYR A 1016 -18.34 -15.40 -7.35
C TYR A 1016 -18.44 -16.85 -7.85
N LYS A 1017 -18.64 -17.82 -6.94
CA LYS A 1017 -18.63 -19.26 -7.25
C LYS A 1017 -19.62 -19.67 -8.35
N SER A 1018 -20.72 -18.94 -8.52
CA SER A 1018 -21.78 -19.22 -9.51
C SER A 1018 -21.36 -19.03 -10.98
N ILE A 1019 -20.30 -18.26 -11.23
CA ILE A 1019 -19.70 -18.00 -12.54
C ILE A 1019 -18.33 -18.68 -12.69
N SER A 1020 -17.95 -19.54 -11.74
CA SER A 1020 -16.67 -20.26 -11.80
C SER A 1020 -16.58 -21.20 -13.00
N VAL A 1021 -15.38 -21.33 -13.56
CA VAL A 1021 -15.06 -22.29 -14.60
C VAL A 1021 -14.52 -23.57 -13.98
N LYS A 1022 -14.79 -24.69 -14.63
CA LYS A 1022 -14.39 -26.04 -14.23
C LYS A 1022 -13.66 -26.73 -15.37
N LYS A 1023 -13.01 -27.85 -15.04
CA LYS A 1023 -12.32 -28.67 -16.02
C LYS A 1023 -13.23 -29.00 -17.21
N ASP A 1024 -12.67 -28.89 -18.40
CA ASP A 1024 -13.31 -29.09 -19.71
C ASP A 1024 -14.30 -28.00 -20.16
N ASP A 1025 -14.45 -26.90 -19.40
CA ASP A 1025 -15.14 -25.72 -19.91
C ASP A 1025 -14.31 -25.03 -21.00
N VAL A 1026 -14.97 -24.63 -22.09
CA VAL A 1026 -14.37 -23.77 -23.11
C VAL A 1026 -14.54 -22.32 -22.69
N ILE A 1027 -13.47 -21.55 -22.70
CA ILE A 1027 -13.48 -20.12 -22.37
C ILE A 1027 -13.06 -19.29 -23.58
N VAL A 1028 -13.79 -18.20 -23.84
CA VAL A 1028 -13.64 -17.40 -25.07
C VAL A 1028 -13.63 -15.91 -24.77
N SER A 1029 -12.74 -15.15 -25.41
CA SER A 1029 -12.70 -13.70 -25.30
C SER A 1029 -13.82 -13.03 -26.09
N MET A 1030 -14.48 -12.06 -25.45
CA MET A 1030 -15.56 -11.25 -26.00
C MET A 1030 -15.13 -9.85 -26.42
N THR A 1031 -13.95 -9.39 -25.98
CA THR A 1031 -13.38 -8.07 -26.28
C THR A 1031 -11.88 -8.16 -26.56
N GLY A 1032 -11.28 -7.10 -27.11
CA GLY A 1032 -9.87 -7.15 -27.53
C GLY A 1032 -9.70 -8.12 -28.70
N THR A 1033 -8.96 -9.21 -28.52
CA THR A 1033 -8.85 -10.29 -29.51
C THR A 1033 -10.07 -11.22 -29.43
N ILE A 1034 -11.20 -10.77 -30.02
CA ILE A 1034 -12.47 -11.51 -30.04
C ILE A 1034 -12.25 -12.92 -30.62
N GLY A 1035 -12.77 -13.93 -29.92
CA GLY A 1035 -12.65 -15.33 -30.33
C GLY A 1035 -11.33 -16.00 -29.97
N SER A 1036 -10.44 -15.34 -29.22
CA SER A 1036 -9.36 -16.04 -28.51
C SER A 1036 -9.96 -17.06 -27.56
N VAL A 1037 -9.50 -18.32 -27.60
CA VAL A 1037 -10.20 -19.46 -26.99
C VAL A 1037 -9.24 -20.43 -26.33
N ALA A 1038 -9.64 -20.98 -25.18
CA ALA A 1038 -8.96 -22.06 -24.48
C ALA A 1038 -9.98 -23.04 -23.87
N VAL A 1039 -9.52 -24.23 -23.52
CA VAL A 1039 -10.20 -25.24 -22.74
C VAL A 1039 -9.54 -25.28 -21.37
N TYR A 1040 -10.33 -25.12 -20.32
CA TYR A 1040 -9.83 -25.10 -18.96
C TYR A 1040 -9.45 -26.51 -18.51
N SER A 1041 -8.15 -26.81 -18.41
CA SER A 1041 -7.63 -28.15 -18.12
C SER A 1041 -7.34 -28.42 -16.64
N ILE A 1042 -7.40 -27.38 -15.80
CA ILE A 1042 -7.03 -27.43 -14.38
C ILE A 1042 -8.14 -28.07 -13.54
N ASN A 1043 -7.77 -28.96 -12.60
CA ASN A 1043 -8.74 -29.68 -11.78
C ASN A 1043 -9.48 -28.79 -10.75
N SER A 1044 -8.86 -27.71 -10.28
CA SER A 1044 -9.47 -26.74 -9.36
C SER A 1044 -10.31 -25.70 -10.11
N PRO A 1045 -11.47 -25.27 -9.59
CA PRO A 1045 -12.25 -24.21 -10.22
C PRO A 1045 -11.55 -22.85 -10.16
N ALA A 1046 -11.92 -21.94 -11.08
CA ALA A 1046 -11.38 -20.58 -11.15
C ALA A 1046 -12.46 -19.55 -11.50
N ILE A 1047 -12.18 -18.28 -11.25
CA ILE A 1047 -13.00 -17.16 -11.76
C ILE A 1047 -12.37 -16.65 -13.06
N ILE A 1048 -13.20 -16.27 -14.03
CA ILE A 1048 -12.77 -15.68 -15.30
C ILE A 1048 -13.03 -14.18 -15.32
N ASN A 1049 -12.20 -13.43 -16.05
CA ASN A 1049 -12.36 -12.00 -16.29
C ASN A 1049 -13.69 -11.63 -16.95
N GLN A 1050 -14.18 -10.40 -16.72
CA GLN A 1050 -15.42 -9.89 -17.30
C GLN A 1050 -15.52 -9.94 -18.83
N ASN A 1051 -14.38 -9.94 -19.51
CA ASN A 1051 -14.27 -10.01 -20.97
C ASN A 1051 -14.24 -11.46 -21.52
N VAL A 1052 -14.34 -12.46 -20.64
CA VAL A 1052 -14.28 -13.88 -21.01
C VAL A 1052 -15.64 -14.52 -20.71
N VAL A 1053 -16.10 -15.40 -21.60
CA VAL A 1053 -17.30 -16.23 -21.40
C VAL A 1053 -16.94 -17.69 -21.20
N ARG A 1054 -17.79 -18.38 -20.44
CA ARG A 1054 -17.71 -19.83 -20.18
C ARG A 1054 -18.74 -20.58 -21.02
N LEU A 1055 -18.31 -21.64 -21.70
CA LEU A 1055 -19.14 -22.57 -22.47
C LEU A 1055 -18.94 -23.99 -21.92
N THR A 1056 -20.00 -24.58 -21.36
CA THR A 1056 -19.98 -25.95 -20.84
C THR A 1056 -20.62 -26.88 -21.87
N CYS A 1057 -19.81 -27.64 -22.60
CA CYS A 1057 -20.27 -28.42 -23.75
C CYS A 1057 -21.07 -29.66 -23.35
N ASN A 1058 -22.10 -29.99 -24.14
CA ASN A 1058 -22.68 -31.32 -24.15
C ASN A 1058 -21.76 -32.26 -24.93
N LYS A 1059 -20.96 -33.06 -24.21
CA LYS A 1059 -19.96 -33.96 -24.79
C LYS A 1059 -20.54 -35.02 -25.74
N ASN A 1060 -21.85 -35.28 -25.67
CA ASN A 1060 -22.53 -36.18 -26.61
C ASN A 1060 -22.77 -35.54 -27.98
N ILE A 1061 -22.70 -34.20 -28.07
CA ILE A 1061 -22.90 -33.44 -29.31
C ILE A 1061 -21.56 -32.92 -29.84
N ILE A 1062 -20.77 -32.28 -28.98
CA ILE A 1062 -19.46 -31.73 -29.37
C ILE A 1062 -18.43 -31.87 -28.25
N ASN A 1063 -17.22 -32.29 -28.60
CA ASN A 1063 -16.10 -32.26 -27.68
C ASN A 1063 -15.61 -30.82 -27.45
N PRO A 1064 -15.30 -30.41 -26.20
CA PRO A 1064 -14.78 -29.08 -25.88
C PRO A 1064 -13.59 -28.62 -26.73
N TYR A 1065 -12.62 -29.51 -26.98
CA TYR A 1065 -11.43 -29.18 -27.77
C TYR A 1065 -11.75 -29.03 -29.26
N VAL A 1066 -12.74 -29.78 -29.76
CA VAL A 1066 -13.22 -29.62 -31.14
C VAL A 1066 -13.98 -28.30 -31.30
N LEU A 1067 -14.80 -27.92 -30.31
CA LEU A 1067 -15.45 -26.61 -30.31
C LEU A 1067 -14.41 -25.48 -30.24
N ALA A 1068 -13.38 -25.61 -29.40
CA ALA A 1068 -12.29 -24.65 -29.31
C ALA A 1068 -11.53 -24.50 -30.64
N LEU A 1069 -11.18 -25.62 -31.29
CA LEU A 1069 -10.57 -25.64 -32.62
C LEU A 1069 -11.46 -24.94 -33.65
N TYR A 1070 -12.76 -25.24 -33.66
CA TYR A 1070 -13.73 -24.59 -34.55
C TYR A 1070 -13.78 -23.08 -34.34
N ILE A 1071 -13.88 -22.63 -33.09
CA ILE A 1071 -13.91 -21.20 -32.76
C ILE A 1071 -12.62 -20.51 -33.22
N LYS A 1072 -11.44 -21.10 -32.97
CA LYS A 1072 -10.16 -20.50 -33.38
C LYS A 1072 -10.00 -20.42 -34.90
N ALA A 1073 -10.32 -21.49 -35.62
CA ALA A 1073 -10.11 -21.58 -37.07
C ALA A 1073 -11.14 -20.73 -37.84
N ILE A 1074 -12.43 -20.88 -37.50
CA ILE A 1074 -13.55 -20.36 -38.30
C ILE A 1074 -14.52 -19.50 -37.47
N GLY A 1075 -14.95 -19.99 -36.31
CA GLY A 1075 -16.02 -19.36 -35.52
C GLY A 1075 -15.71 -17.92 -35.09
N LYS A 1076 -14.43 -17.58 -34.84
CA LYS A 1076 -14.00 -16.20 -34.52
C LYS A 1076 -14.35 -15.21 -35.62
N LYS A 1077 -14.33 -15.61 -36.90
CA LYS A 1077 -14.69 -14.74 -38.03
C LYS A 1077 -16.19 -14.38 -37.95
N LEU A 1078 -17.03 -15.35 -37.60
CA LEU A 1078 -18.46 -15.13 -37.37
C LEU A 1078 -18.73 -14.32 -36.08
N LEU A 1079 -17.91 -14.48 -35.04
CA LEU A 1079 -18.00 -13.63 -33.84
C LEU A 1079 -17.60 -12.18 -34.13
N VAL A 1080 -16.56 -11.96 -34.93
CA VAL A 1080 -16.15 -10.61 -35.38
C VAL A 1080 -17.24 -9.97 -36.23
N LYS A 1081 -17.94 -10.72 -37.09
CA LYS A 1081 -19.16 -10.23 -37.77
C LYS A 1081 -20.17 -9.65 -36.76
N GLN A 1082 -20.33 -10.29 -35.61
CA GLN A 1082 -21.32 -9.93 -34.59
C GLN A 1082 -20.87 -8.80 -33.64
N GLN A 1083 -19.67 -8.23 -33.82
CA GLN A 1083 -19.13 -7.21 -32.93
C GLN A 1083 -19.92 -5.88 -32.99
N THR A 1084 -19.96 -5.16 -31.88
CA THR A 1084 -20.57 -3.83 -31.73
C THR A 1084 -19.68 -2.92 -30.87
N GLY A 1085 -19.92 -1.60 -30.91
CA GLY A 1085 -19.20 -0.60 -30.11
C GLY A 1085 -18.10 0.15 -30.87
N ASN A 1086 -17.91 1.45 -30.57
CA ASN A 1086 -17.03 2.35 -31.31
C ASN A 1086 -15.58 2.40 -30.79
N VAL A 1087 -15.38 2.37 -29.47
CA VAL A 1087 -14.04 2.53 -28.85
C VAL A 1087 -13.38 1.19 -28.58
N GLN A 1088 -14.14 0.24 -28.02
CA GLN A 1088 -13.69 -1.13 -27.78
C GLN A 1088 -14.75 -2.09 -28.35
N PRO A 1089 -14.47 -2.76 -29.48
CA PRO A 1089 -15.38 -3.74 -30.04
C PRO A 1089 -15.65 -4.88 -29.04
N TYR A 1090 -16.92 -5.27 -28.91
CA TYR A 1090 -17.33 -6.40 -28.10
C TYR A 1090 -18.43 -7.22 -28.77
N VAL A 1091 -18.55 -8.48 -28.37
CA VAL A 1091 -19.72 -9.33 -28.69
C VAL A 1091 -20.59 -9.45 -27.44
N ASN A 1092 -21.91 -9.35 -27.57
CA ASN A 1092 -22.81 -9.59 -26.44
C ASN A 1092 -23.22 -11.08 -26.36
N ILE A 1093 -23.71 -11.54 -25.21
CA ILE A 1093 -24.06 -12.95 -24.99
C ILE A 1093 -25.17 -13.43 -25.95
N ALA A 1094 -26.13 -12.58 -26.29
CA ALA A 1094 -27.22 -12.94 -27.21
C ALA A 1094 -26.69 -13.23 -28.63
N ASN A 1095 -25.81 -12.38 -29.13
CA ASN A 1095 -25.15 -12.56 -30.42
C ASN A 1095 -24.20 -13.75 -30.41
N PHE A 1096 -23.43 -13.94 -29.33
CA PHE A 1096 -22.57 -15.11 -29.18
C PHE A 1096 -23.38 -16.41 -29.18
N SER A 1097 -24.54 -16.42 -28.52
CA SER A 1097 -25.45 -17.57 -28.48
C SER A 1097 -26.01 -17.95 -29.87
N ASN A 1098 -25.88 -17.06 -30.86
CA ASN A 1098 -26.26 -17.29 -32.25
C ASN A 1098 -25.07 -17.72 -33.13
N LEU A 1099 -23.88 -17.93 -32.58
CA LEU A 1099 -22.75 -18.50 -33.32
C LEU A 1099 -23.16 -19.86 -33.88
N ILE A 1100 -23.05 -20.02 -35.19
CA ILE A 1100 -23.37 -21.26 -35.89
C ILE A 1100 -22.24 -22.25 -35.63
N VAL A 1101 -22.58 -23.52 -35.40
CA VAL A 1101 -21.63 -24.61 -35.17
C VAL A 1101 -22.02 -25.80 -36.06
N PRO A 1102 -21.10 -26.36 -36.86
CA PRO A 1102 -21.36 -27.55 -37.66
C PRO A 1102 -21.50 -28.80 -36.77
N LEU A 1103 -22.42 -29.69 -37.11
CA LEU A 1103 -22.64 -30.96 -36.40
C LEU A 1103 -21.72 -32.03 -37.01
N LEU A 1104 -20.45 -32.02 -36.60
CA LEU A 1104 -19.46 -32.99 -37.04
C LEU A 1104 -19.81 -34.41 -36.59
N THR A 1105 -19.61 -35.39 -37.48
CA THR A 1105 -19.82 -36.81 -37.15
C THR A 1105 -18.90 -37.27 -36.00
N THR A 1106 -19.31 -38.29 -35.26
CA THR A 1106 -18.50 -38.87 -34.18
C THR A 1106 -17.12 -39.31 -34.67
N ASP A 1107 -17.03 -39.86 -35.89
CA ASP A 1107 -15.76 -40.28 -36.49
C ASP A 1107 -14.86 -39.09 -36.81
N SER A 1108 -15.41 -38.02 -37.39
CA SER A 1108 -14.67 -36.77 -37.67
C SER A 1108 -14.18 -36.13 -36.37
N GLN A 1109 -15.04 -36.07 -35.33
CA GLN A 1109 -14.66 -35.56 -34.01
C GLN A 1109 -13.55 -36.40 -33.35
N ASN A 1110 -13.62 -37.73 -33.42
CA ASN A 1110 -12.62 -38.62 -32.86
C ASN A 1110 -11.24 -38.47 -33.55
N LYS A 1111 -11.21 -38.32 -34.88
CA LYS A 1111 -9.97 -38.05 -35.63
C LYS A 1111 -9.33 -36.73 -35.22
N LEU A 1112 -10.13 -35.66 -35.13
CA LEU A 1112 -9.67 -34.35 -34.66
C LEU A 1112 -9.13 -34.44 -33.22
N LEU A 1113 -9.89 -35.09 -32.33
CA LEU A 1113 -9.50 -35.23 -30.93
C LEU A 1113 -8.19 -36.01 -30.76
N SER A 1114 -7.94 -37.03 -31.59
CA SER A 1114 -6.67 -37.76 -31.60
C SER A 1114 -5.47 -36.85 -31.88
N LEU A 1115 -5.57 -36.01 -32.92
CA LEU A 1115 -4.53 -35.05 -33.28
C LEU A 1115 -4.34 -33.97 -32.20
N LEU A 1116 -5.43 -33.43 -31.67
CA LEU A 1116 -5.40 -32.42 -30.60
C LEU A 1116 -4.80 -32.97 -29.30
N ASN A 1117 -5.14 -34.20 -28.93
CA ASN A 1117 -4.57 -34.87 -27.75
C ASN A 1117 -3.08 -35.15 -27.93
N ASN A 1118 -2.66 -35.62 -29.12
CA ASN A 1118 -1.25 -35.81 -29.44
C ASN A 1118 -0.47 -34.49 -29.33
N GLY A 1119 -0.98 -33.41 -29.93
CA GLY A 1119 -0.37 -32.08 -29.83
C GLY A 1119 -0.24 -31.60 -28.37
N SER A 1120 -1.30 -31.73 -27.58
CA SER A 1120 -1.32 -31.37 -26.16
C SER A 1120 -0.32 -32.18 -25.32
N GLU A 1121 -0.20 -33.48 -25.59
CA GLU A 1121 0.76 -34.35 -24.92
C GLU A 1121 2.20 -33.95 -25.24
N LEU A 1122 2.51 -33.68 -26.52
CA LEU A 1122 3.81 -33.21 -26.99
C LEU A 1122 4.19 -31.86 -26.35
N GLN A 1123 3.26 -30.90 -26.29
CA GLN A 1123 3.48 -29.63 -25.59
C GLN A 1123 3.76 -29.85 -24.10
N THR A 1124 3.02 -30.74 -23.44
CA THR A 1124 3.25 -31.10 -22.04
C THR A 1124 4.64 -31.71 -21.82
N LYS A 1125 5.10 -32.57 -22.74
CA LYS A 1125 6.46 -33.13 -22.71
C LYS A 1125 7.50 -32.03 -22.85
N SER A 1126 7.32 -31.10 -23.79
CA SER A 1126 8.25 -29.97 -23.97
C SER A 1126 8.39 -29.13 -22.69
N SER A 1127 7.26 -28.71 -22.08
CA SER A 1127 7.30 -27.94 -20.83
C SER A 1127 8.00 -28.67 -19.69
N LYS A 1128 7.82 -30.00 -19.60
CA LYS A 1128 8.55 -30.82 -18.63
C LYS A 1128 10.05 -30.83 -18.90
N PHE A 1129 10.48 -30.93 -20.16
CA PHE A 1129 11.90 -30.91 -20.53
C PHE A 1129 12.57 -29.57 -20.19
N LEU A 1130 11.93 -28.43 -20.48
CA LEU A 1130 12.43 -27.12 -20.06
C LEU A 1130 12.59 -27.03 -18.54
N LYS A 1131 11.62 -27.57 -17.79
CA LYS A 1131 11.69 -27.63 -16.32
C LYS A 1131 12.83 -28.53 -15.84
N ILE A 1132 13.03 -29.69 -16.47
CA ILE A 1132 14.15 -30.60 -16.16
C ILE A 1132 15.48 -29.88 -16.40
N ALA A 1133 15.66 -29.21 -17.55
CA ALA A 1133 16.87 -28.47 -17.86
C ALA A 1133 17.16 -27.37 -16.82
N LYS A 1134 16.16 -26.56 -16.49
CA LYS A 1134 16.27 -25.51 -15.46
C LYS A 1134 16.70 -26.10 -14.10
N THR A 1135 15.95 -27.07 -13.58
CA THR A 1135 16.22 -27.69 -12.28
C THR A 1135 17.58 -28.40 -12.27
N ALA A 1136 18.01 -28.99 -13.39
CA ALA A 1136 19.31 -29.62 -13.49
C ALA A 1136 20.46 -28.61 -13.34
N VAL A 1137 20.36 -27.45 -13.99
CA VAL A 1137 21.33 -26.35 -13.82
C VAL A 1137 21.35 -25.86 -12.38
N GLU A 1138 20.19 -25.67 -11.76
CA GLU A 1138 20.08 -25.28 -10.34
C GLU A 1138 20.77 -26.31 -9.42
N LYS A 1139 20.46 -27.61 -9.59
CA LYS A 1139 21.06 -28.69 -8.82
C LYS A 1139 22.58 -28.79 -9.01
N ALA A 1140 23.09 -28.59 -10.23
CA ALA A 1140 24.52 -28.64 -10.50
C ALA A 1140 25.29 -27.51 -9.77
N ILE A 1141 24.63 -26.35 -9.59
CA ILE A 1141 25.18 -25.22 -8.83
C ILE A 1141 25.09 -25.49 -7.33
N GLU A 1142 23.92 -25.93 -6.83
CA GLU A 1142 23.68 -26.22 -5.41
C GLU A 1142 24.54 -27.37 -4.87
N THR A 1143 24.75 -28.40 -5.69
CA THR A 1143 25.43 -29.65 -5.33
C THR A 1143 26.60 -29.88 -6.28
N ASP A 1144 26.46 -30.78 -7.24
CA ASP A 1144 27.47 -31.13 -8.23
C ASP A 1144 26.83 -31.69 -9.52
N GLU A 1145 27.62 -31.76 -10.58
CA GLU A 1145 27.16 -32.21 -11.91
C GLU A 1145 26.75 -33.69 -11.94
N THR A 1146 27.34 -34.55 -11.09
CA THR A 1146 27.01 -35.97 -11.03
C THR A 1146 25.61 -36.15 -10.45
N THR A 1147 25.34 -35.53 -9.29
CA THR A 1147 24.02 -35.53 -8.65
C THR A 1147 22.95 -34.96 -9.57
N ALA A 1148 23.26 -33.87 -10.29
CA ALA A 1148 22.33 -33.29 -11.27
C ALA A 1148 22.07 -34.23 -12.46
N THR A 1149 23.10 -34.91 -12.97
CA THR A 1149 22.97 -35.87 -14.08
C THR A 1149 22.18 -37.11 -13.68
N ASP A 1150 22.40 -37.66 -12.49
CA ASP A 1150 21.62 -38.80 -11.97
C ASP A 1150 20.14 -38.44 -11.81
N TRP A 1151 19.87 -37.22 -11.32
CA TRP A 1151 18.51 -36.71 -11.22
C TRP A 1151 17.86 -36.55 -12.61
N ILE A 1152 18.57 -36.01 -13.60
CA ILE A 1152 18.10 -35.94 -15.00
C ILE A 1152 17.73 -37.33 -15.50
N ASN A 1153 18.62 -38.31 -15.35
CA ASN A 1153 18.40 -39.68 -15.81
C ASN A 1153 17.14 -40.28 -15.17
N GLN A 1154 16.94 -40.06 -13.87
CA GLN A 1154 15.71 -40.49 -13.18
C GLN A 1154 14.45 -39.82 -13.76
N GLN A 1155 14.49 -38.51 -14.03
CA GLN A 1155 13.34 -37.81 -14.62
C GLN A 1155 13.05 -38.28 -16.05
N LEU A 1156 14.07 -38.52 -16.87
CA LEU A 1156 13.91 -39.02 -18.24
C LEU A 1156 13.38 -40.46 -18.26
N GLN A 1157 13.86 -41.32 -17.35
CA GLN A 1157 13.31 -42.67 -17.17
C GLN A 1157 11.82 -42.64 -16.80
N ASN A 1158 11.41 -41.74 -15.90
CA ASN A 1158 9.99 -41.56 -15.54
C ASN A 1158 9.12 -41.10 -16.72
N LEU A 1159 9.73 -40.52 -17.77
CA LEU A 1159 9.07 -40.12 -19.00
C LEU A 1159 9.18 -41.16 -20.12
N ASN A 1160 9.80 -42.33 -19.86
CA ASN A 1160 10.12 -43.37 -20.82
C ASN A 1160 10.97 -42.87 -22.01
N ILE A 1161 11.93 -41.99 -21.76
CA ILE A 1161 12.82 -41.41 -22.78
C ILE A 1161 14.28 -41.73 -22.42
N GLN A 1162 15.08 -42.13 -23.41
CA GLN A 1162 16.54 -42.28 -23.31
C GLN A 1162 17.19 -41.22 -24.19
N LEU A 1163 18.04 -40.36 -23.60
CA LEU A 1163 18.80 -39.30 -24.28
C LEU A 1163 20.29 -39.62 -24.32
#